data_AF-A0A958XU91-F1
#
_entry.id   AF-A0A958XU91-F1
#
_cell.length_a   1.000
_cell.length_b   1.000
_cell.length_c   1.000
_cell.angle_alpha   90.00
_cell.angle_beta   90.00
_cell.angle_gamma   90.00
#
_symmetry.space_group_name_H-M   'P 1'
#
loop_
_entity.id
_entity.type
_entity.pdbx_description
1 polymer ?
#
loop_
_entity_poly.entity_id
_entity_poly.type
_entity_poly.pdbx_seq_one_letter_code
_entity_poly.pdbx_strand_id
1 'polypeptide(L)'
;DPDAYDFVVRASGTSDVVASYRADLSSLAGSVATVFASGFLNSSPAFGLFAAFPDGQVIELPLTPLARVQIVHNAPEPTVDVYAGNTLLLDNFVFRTATPYVEIPADRTFNVGIAPASSSSAADALASVPVSFATGKSYTVFASGIAGGSPGLSLFANESREAALNPAKTEFATHHGAPDASGIDISIFGAGPLASGLGYGSFGAYQAIDPTTYLVQVRTTGGGALIGTYQADLSGLAGNAATMFTSGLLSGLPGFGLFAVLSDGTVIEFPQVGNPSSARLQVIHNSPAATVDIYVNGDLLLNDFAFRTATPFIDVLANVPLDIAVAPDNSTSANDAFASFPVMFDEGATYIVTASGIPGDALTPFTLITNDGGREVSGVPGRVDVAVLHGAPDAFPLDMDAVFFADNVIDNLAYGAFTAYLSFDPDKYDLALRTTGTTDVIASYRVDISNLSGKAVYVFASGLLSGDPAFGLFGALADGTVVEFPLTPTTRVQVVHNSPAPTVDVYAGNTLLLDNFVFRSATPFVDLPADRNLRFGIAPENSMSVDDTIASFTANFEEGKTYMVMAAGVVGSAEKPFNLFVSDQARENAVPGFSSLGLFHGLFTTLPLNIDVQERLAGPVFDDVAFGSYTSYSDFPDGEYYIDITQAGLDDLLGTHRIDPAIFAGKTAVLFTSGILGGSLGYGLFAVFPDGTVLELPHTPVARVQIIHNSPSPTVDVYAGDVLILNDFEFRTATPFVYLPAEVAIDLGVAPGNSTSSADVIANFPTTFENRKTYVVVASGIVGSSPGFELIVNDMGRERALDDSSLDLAILHGSPDAPDVDITPFGVMTPLLAGLQYGQFTDYLSLAPTLVVLDLNVSGDPNQLIGTWGGDFTGLGGVAGVVFASGLVNDDPEFDLWLALPDGTTFPLPSFARVQVIHNAPSPTVDVYLDDLKVLDNIAFHQATDIGLFPARQPITLGVAPDNSASSADAIYTLPVDRLETNKTYVIMAAGIVGGTPDFGLFINENGRSRALNSANVEASLFHGAPDAPDVDVQLKDGPVLFDDVTFGAFADYISTAPAVYTIEVTPADDNSAVIKTYNADLSSLTGQAITLFASGFLTGGQPGFQMWVAETDGSTYPLEEIVAANEPEQTLSALQISPNPAVDELYIRFDLGETVSVRYGVRDVAGRLMMEGDFGKLGAGAFTQRIGLENLPPGMYQMELISDGGMRALKFAVQR
;
A
#
# COMPACT_ATOMS: atom_id res chain seq x y z
N ASP A 1 -3.16 85.35 10.37
CA ASP A 1 -4.46 85.04 10.96
C ASP A 1 -4.95 86.27 11.73
N PRO A 2 -5.50 87.28 11.03
CA PRO A 2 -5.77 88.59 11.63
C PRO A 2 -7.01 88.61 12.54
N ASP A 3 -7.67 87.48 12.72
CA ASP A 3 -8.97 87.43 13.37
C ASP A 3 -8.93 86.82 14.78
N ALA A 4 -7.82 86.19 15.20
CA ALA A 4 -7.65 85.68 16.56
C ALA A 4 -6.36 86.18 17.22
N TYR A 5 -6.49 86.77 18.41
CA TYR A 5 -5.43 87.47 19.15
C TYR A 5 -5.15 86.78 20.48
N ASP A 6 -3.91 86.88 20.96
CA ASP A 6 -3.57 86.50 22.33
C ASP A 6 -3.49 87.74 23.20
N PHE A 7 -4.35 87.76 24.21
CA PHE A 7 -4.33 88.73 25.29
C PHE A 7 -3.43 88.21 26.39
N VAL A 8 -2.26 88.83 26.50
CA VAL A 8 -1.31 88.53 27.58
C VAL A 8 -1.65 89.44 28.76
N VAL A 9 -2.06 88.85 29.88
CA VAL A 9 -2.23 89.58 31.14
C VAL A 9 -0.88 89.57 31.86
N ARG A 10 -0.38 90.77 32.18
CA ARG A 10 0.89 90.94 32.88
C ARG A 10 0.68 91.56 34.26
N ALA A 11 1.55 91.20 35.20
CA ALA A 11 1.61 91.90 36.47
C ALA A 11 2.07 93.35 36.23
N SER A 12 1.40 94.31 36.87
CA SER A 12 1.70 95.72 36.64
C SER A 12 3.15 96.04 36.99
N GLY A 13 3.90 96.59 36.04
CA GLY A 13 5.30 96.97 36.22
C GLY A 13 6.33 95.85 36.01
N THR A 14 5.92 94.62 35.66
CA THR A 14 6.85 93.54 35.31
C THR A 14 6.60 92.99 33.90
N SER A 15 7.59 92.28 33.37
CA SER A 15 7.46 91.49 32.15
C SER A 15 6.86 90.11 32.42
N ASP A 16 6.42 89.81 33.63
CA ASP A 16 5.91 88.48 33.96
C ASP A 16 4.51 88.30 33.40
N VAL A 17 4.35 87.24 32.62
CA VAL A 17 3.05 86.82 32.12
C VAL A 17 2.33 86.09 33.23
N VAL A 18 1.16 86.59 33.58
CA VAL A 18 0.31 86.01 34.63
C VAL A 18 -0.58 84.91 34.04
N ALA A 19 -1.14 85.17 32.86
CA ALA A 19 -1.85 84.22 32.02
C ALA A 19 -1.96 84.80 30.61
N SER A 20 -1.98 83.93 29.61
CA SER A 20 -2.29 84.31 28.23
C SER A 20 -3.64 83.71 27.85
N TYR A 21 -4.50 84.52 27.24
CA TYR A 21 -5.83 84.11 26.79
C TYR A 21 -5.94 84.29 25.29
N ARG A 22 -6.52 83.30 24.61
CA ARG A 22 -6.79 83.35 23.18
C ARG A 22 -8.19 83.90 22.96
N ALA A 23 -8.32 84.89 22.09
CA ALA A 23 -9.60 85.45 21.71
C ALA A 23 -9.76 85.43 20.19
N ASP A 24 -10.77 84.69 19.72
CA ASP A 24 -11.22 84.77 18.34
C ASP A 24 -12.19 85.95 18.20
N LEU A 25 -11.72 86.99 17.52
CA LEU A 25 -12.46 88.22 17.25
C LEU A 25 -13.08 88.24 15.84
N SER A 26 -12.95 87.17 15.05
CA SER A 26 -13.46 87.06 13.67
C SER A 26 -14.94 87.41 13.55
N SER A 27 -15.73 86.99 14.53
CA SER A 27 -17.19 87.19 14.58
C SER A 27 -17.61 88.60 15.02
N LEU A 28 -16.67 89.46 15.42
CA LEU A 28 -16.93 90.77 16.02
C LEU A 28 -16.72 91.95 15.07
N ALA A 29 -16.57 91.68 13.76
CA ALA A 29 -16.40 92.72 12.75
C ALA A 29 -17.57 93.74 12.79
N GLY A 30 -17.27 94.99 13.15
CA GLY A 30 -18.25 96.07 13.27
C GLY A 30 -19.04 96.11 14.59
N SER A 31 -18.76 95.21 15.54
CA SER A 31 -19.32 95.19 16.89
C SER A 31 -18.35 95.81 17.91
N VAL A 32 -18.79 95.97 19.17
CA VAL A 32 -17.94 96.40 20.29
C VAL A 32 -18.09 95.42 21.46
N ALA A 33 -17.00 95.11 22.16
CA ALA A 33 -17.01 94.32 23.39
C ALA A 33 -16.19 95.02 24.46
N THR A 34 -16.62 94.91 25.72
CA THR A 34 -15.82 95.36 26.88
C THR A 34 -15.11 94.15 27.47
N VAL A 35 -13.79 94.14 27.45
CA VAL A 35 -12.98 93.09 28.06
C VAL A 35 -12.60 93.49 29.48
N PHE A 36 -12.81 92.60 30.44
CA PHE A 36 -12.47 92.80 31.84
C PHE A 36 -11.90 91.52 32.44
N ALA A 37 -10.93 91.65 33.34
CA ALA A 37 -10.41 90.53 34.11
C ALA A 37 -11.18 90.39 35.44
N SER A 38 -11.38 89.16 35.91
CA SER A 38 -12.06 88.87 37.18
C SER A 38 -11.55 87.55 37.77
N GLY A 39 -11.63 87.38 39.09
CA GLY A 39 -11.20 86.16 39.81
C GLY A 39 -9.84 86.26 40.50
N PHE A 40 -9.33 85.12 40.99
CA PHE A 40 -8.10 85.01 41.79
C PHE A 40 -7.07 84.06 41.15
N LEU A 41 -5.77 84.42 41.20
CA LEU A 41 -4.71 83.71 40.47
C LEU A 41 -4.43 82.28 40.93
N ASN A 42 -4.82 81.92 42.15
CA ASN A 42 -4.57 80.60 42.74
C ASN A 42 -5.73 80.14 43.64
N SER A 43 -6.96 80.60 43.38
CA SER A 43 -8.14 80.18 44.14
C SER A 43 -9.42 80.31 43.32
N SER A 44 -10.55 79.80 43.83
CA SER A 44 -11.85 79.84 43.14
C SER A 44 -12.68 81.07 43.54
N PRO A 45 -13.36 81.76 42.60
CA PRO A 45 -13.30 81.55 41.15
C PRO A 45 -11.94 81.96 40.58
N ALA A 46 -11.42 81.13 39.67
CA ALA A 46 -10.11 81.32 39.05
C ALA A 46 -10.05 82.65 38.30
N PHE A 47 -8.85 83.22 38.24
CA PHE A 47 -8.58 84.39 37.43
C PHE A 47 -8.86 84.06 35.95
N GLY A 48 -9.75 84.84 35.35
CA GLY A 48 -10.19 84.72 33.97
C GLY A 48 -10.26 86.08 33.29
N LEU A 49 -10.17 86.08 31.97
CA LEU A 49 -10.42 87.25 31.15
C LEU A 49 -11.77 87.08 30.46
N PHE A 50 -12.66 88.05 30.61
CA PHE A 50 -14.04 87.95 30.14
C PHE A 50 -14.34 89.06 29.15
N ALA A 51 -15.09 88.76 28.09
CA ALA A 51 -15.59 89.72 27.13
C ALA A 51 -17.11 89.86 27.28
N ALA A 52 -17.59 91.08 27.56
CA ALA A 52 -19.01 91.42 27.61
C ALA A 52 -19.46 92.09 26.31
N PHE A 53 -20.54 91.59 25.71
CA PHE A 53 -21.10 92.03 24.44
C PHE A 53 -22.35 92.91 24.63
N PRO A 54 -22.76 93.72 23.62
CA PRO A 54 -23.85 94.69 23.74
C PRO A 54 -25.24 94.05 23.92
N ASP A 55 -25.40 92.77 23.56
CA ASP A 55 -26.61 91.97 23.79
C ASP A 55 -26.71 91.43 25.23
N GLY A 56 -25.70 91.70 26.06
CA GLY A 56 -25.62 91.28 27.45
C GLY A 56 -24.91 89.94 27.68
N GLN A 57 -24.45 89.26 26.63
CA GLN A 57 -23.69 88.02 26.77
C GLN A 57 -22.29 88.32 27.34
N VAL A 58 -21.82 87.49 28.29
CA VAL A 58 -20.45 87.51 28.80
C VAL A 58 -19.81 86.16 28.52
N ILE A 59 -18.67 86.17 27.84
CA ILE A 59 -17.91 84.96 27.49
C ILE A 59 -16.55 85.04 28.16
N GLU A 60 -16.13 83.96 28.81
CA GLU A 60 -14.74 83.80 29.29
C GLU A 60 -13.84 83.42 28.12
N LEU A 61 -12.72 84.14 27.96
CA LEU A 61 -11.73 83.84 26.94
C LEU A 61 -10.92 82.60 27.36
N PRO A 62 -10.70 81.62 26.47
CA PRO A 62 -9.92 80.43 26.79
C PRO A 62 -8.44 80.75 27.04
N LEU A 63 -7.77 80.00 27.91
CA LEU A 63 -6.32 80.06 28.11
C LEU A 63 -5.59 79.60 26.84
N THR A 64 -4.47 80.26 26.50
CA THR A 64 -3.58 79.84 25.42
C THR A 64 -2.81 78.58 25.85
N PRO A 65 -2.88 77.45 25.11
CA PRO A 65 -2.06 76.28 25.40
C PRO A 65 -0.57 76.58 25.17
N LEU A 66 0.29 76.25 26.14
CA LEU A 66 1.72 76.56 26.10
C LEU A 66 2.59 75.28 26.09
N ALA A 67 3.76 75.38 25.47
CA ALA A 67 4.90 74.48 25.58
C ALA A 67 6.09 75.25 26.16
N ARG A 68 7.07 74.54 26.71
CA ARG A 68 8.31 75.15 27.22
C ARG A 68 9.44 74.86 26.26
N VAL A 69 10.16 75.88 25.82
CA VAL A 69 11.20 75.75 24.79
C VAL A 69 12.50 76.37 25.28
N GLN A 70 13.58 75.59 25.27
CA GLN A 70 14.94 76.07 25.43
C GLN A 70 15.56 76.24 24.04
N ILE A 71 16.03 77.44 23.72
CA ILE A 71 16.63 77.74 22.42
C ILE A 71 18.14 77.80 22.61
N VAL A 72 18.89 77.09 21.75
CA VAL A 72 20.36 77.05 21.75
C VAL A 72 20.89 77.62 20.45
N HIS A 73 21.77 78.61 20.53
CA HIS A 73 22.47 79.14 19.37
C HIS A 73 23.68 78.27 19.05
N ASN A 74 23.58 77.45 18.01
CA ASN A 74 24.66 76.56 17.57
C ASN A 74 25.14 76.83 16.13
N ALA A 75 24.67 77.91 15.51
CA ALA A 75 25.20 78.42 14.25
C ALA A 75 26.48 79.25 14.50
N PRO A 76 27.63 78.93 13.87
CA PRO A 76 28.91 79.57 14.18
C PRO A 76 28.98 81.10 13.94
N GLU A 77 28.35 81.62 12.89
CA GLU A 77 28.22 83.04 12.58
C GLU A 77 26.94 83.31 11.77
N PRO A 78 26.36 84.54 11.83
CA PRO A 78 26.68 85.65 12.74
C PRO A 78 25.95 85.52 14.10
N THR A 79 26.14 86.47 15.02
CA THR A 79 25.18 86.75 16.10
C THR A 79 23.83 87.13 15.48
N VAL A 80 22.73 86.57 16.00
CA VAL A 80 21.40 86.68 15.37
C VAL A 80 20.35 87.22 16.31
N ASP A 81 19.34 87.85 15.73
CA ASP A 81 18.06 88.12 16.38
C ASP A 81 17.11 86.95 16.08
N VAL A 82 16.34 86.52 17.08
CA VAL A 82 15.35 85.45 16.93
C VAL A 82 13.96 86.05 17.07
N TYR A 83 13.14 85.92 16.03
CA TYR A 83 11.75 86.35 15.98
C TYR A 83 10.81 85.15 16.07
N ALA A 84 9.72 85.28 16.83
CA ALA A 84 8.58 84.37 16.81
C ALA A 84 7.39 85.05 16.14
N GLY A 85 7.05 84.63 14.92
CA GLY A 85 6.17 85.38 14.03
C GLY A 85 6.78 86.75 13.72
N ASN A 86 6.07 87.83 14.07
CA ASN A 86 6.56 89.20 13.90
C ASN A 86 7.19 89.79 15.19
N THR A 87 7.26 89.00 16.27
CA THR A 87 7.73 89.48 17.58
C THR A 87 9.20 89.14 17.77
N LEU A 88 10.05 90.11 18.08
CA LEU A 88 11.43 89.86 18.50
C LEU A 88 11.44 89.13 19.85
N LEU A 89 11.93 87.89 19.86
CA LEU A 89 11.97 87.00 21.03
C LEU A 89 13.33 87.08 21.74
N LEU A 90 14.43 87.05 20.98
CA LEU A 90 15.79 87.19 21.48
C LEU A 90 16.53 88.22 20.63
N ASP A 91 17.13 89.21 21.29
CA ASP A 91 17.90 90.29 20.67
C ASP A 91 19.40 90.01 20.86
N ASN A 92 20.18 90.10 19.78
CA ASN A 92 21.62 89.85 19.77
C ASN A 92 22.02 88.49 20.41
N PHE A 93 21.31 87.41 20.07
CA PHE A 93 21.55 86.08 20.59
C PHE A 93 22.92 85.56 20.13
N VAL A 94 23.78 85.15 21.09
CA VAL A 94 25.20 84.86 20.85
C VAL A 94 25.44 83.37 20.64
N PHE A 95 26.34 83.00 19.73
CA PHE A 95 26.79 81.62 19.50
C PHE A 95 27.26 80.92 20.80
N ARG A 96 26.92 79.63 20.94
CA ARG A 96 27.15 78.78 22.12
C ARG A 96 26.50 79.27 23.41
N THR A 97 25.39 79.99 23.28
CA THR A 97 24.54 80.33 24.43
C THR A 97 23.15 79.71 24.27
N ALA A 98 22.46 79.53 25.39
CA ALA A 98 21.11 79.01 25.43
C ALA A 98 20.23 79.85 26.33
N THR A 99 18.92 79.79 26.10
CA THR A 99 17.93 80.35 27.01
C THR A 99 17.63 79.34 28.15
N PRO A 100 17.13 79.79 29.30
CA PRO A 100 16.26 78.94 30.12
C PRO A 100 15.03 78.53 29.30
N TYR A 101 14.28 77.53 29.75
CA TYR A 101 13.00 77.19 29.12
C TYR A 101 12.01 78.36 29.19
N VAL A 102 11.61 78.86 28.02
CA VAL A 102 10.61 79.94 27.86
C VAL A 102 9.27 79.37 27.40
N GLU A 103 8.17 80.01 27.79
CA GLU A 103 6.82 79.59 27.38
C GLU A 103 6.48 80.09 25.97
N ILE A 104 6.03 79.17 25.12
CA ILE A 104 5.71 79.41 23.72
C ILE A 104 4.34 78.80 23.41
N PRO A 105 3.49 79.45 22.60
CA PRO A 105 2.20 78.87 22.18
C PRO A 105 2.36 77.52 21.48
N ALA A 106 1.52 76.55 21.87
CA ALA A 106 1.58 75.16 21.44
C ALA A 106 0.35 74.71 20.63
N ASP A 107 -0.61 75.60 20.39
CA ASP A 107 -1.86 75.33 19.68
C ASP A 107 -1.79 75.63 18.18
N ARG A 108 -0.63 76.11 17.68
CA ARG A 108 -0.46 76.58 16.31
C ARG A 108 0.97 76.45 15.81
N THR A 109 1.08 76.40 14.49
CA THR A 109 2.36 76.59 13.81
C THR A 109 2.63 78.08 13.63
N PHE A 110 3.83 78.53 13.96
CA PHE A 110 4.30 79.87 13.64
C PHE A 110 5.74 79.81 13.12
N ASN A 111 6.16 80.84 12.38
CA ASN A 111 7.53 80.90 11.88
C ASN A 111 8.46 81.48 12.93
N VAL A 112 9.58 80.80 13.18
CA VAL A 112 10.73 81.37 13.88
C VAL A 112 11.68 81.95 12.85
N GLY A 113 11.82 83.28 12.84
CA GLY A 113 12.73 84.00 11.98
C GLY A 113 14.09 84.18 12.67
N ILE A 114 15.18 83.81 12.01
CA ILE A 114 16.54 84.07 12.45
C ILE A 114 17.08 85.20 11.58
N ALA A 115 17.29 86.39 12.13
CA ALA A 115 17.73 87.57 11.40
C ALA A 115 19.13 88.01 11.87
N PRO A 116 19.88 88.81 11.09
CA PRO A 116 21.14 89.37 11.56
C PRO A 116 20.89 90.27 12.78
N ALA A 117 21.86 90.40 13.69
CA ALA A 117 21.81 91.30 14.86
C ALA A 117 21.50 92.79 14.55
N SER A 118 21.55 93.20 13.29
CA SER A 118 21.14 94.54 12.83
C SER A 118 19.69 94.59 12.34
N SER A 119 18.88 93.56 12.60
CA SER A 119 17.53 93.46 12.05
C SER A 119 16.62 94.52 12.64
N SER A 120 15.67 94.98 11.82
CA SER A 120 14.65 95.95 12.23
C SER A 120 13.27 95.31 12.36
N SER A 121 13.08 94.14 11.73
CA SER A 121 11.86 93.35 11.81
C SER A 121 12.08 91.89 11.41
N ALA A 122 11.08 91.04 11.65
CA ALA A 122 11.08 89.63 11.24
C ALA A 122 11.21 89.43 9.71
N ALA A 123 10.96 90.45 8.88
CA ALA A 123 11.15 90.37 7.43
C ALA A 123 12.63 90.33 7.03
N ASP A 124 13.53 90.74 7.92
CA ASP A 124 14.99 90.71 7.70
C ASP A 124 15.59 89.32 7.99
N ALA A 125 14.76 88.31 8.26
CA ALA A 125 15.19 86.96 8.61
C ALA A 125 16.01 86.30 7.48
N LEU A 126 17.22 85.83 7.82
CA LEU A 126 18.10 85.00 6.99
C LEU A 126 17.52 83.59 6.80
N ALA A 127 16.79 83.09 7.79
CA ALA A 127 16.05 81.84 7.73
C ALA A 127 14.73 81.99 8.49
N SER A 128 13.65 81.42 7.96
CA SER A 128 12.33 81.41 8.59
C SER A 128 11.84 79.98 8.64
N VAL A 129 11.80 79.39 9.84
CA VAL A 129 11.48 77.97 10.03
C VAL A 129 10.10 77.84 10.70
N PRO A 130 9.12 77.15 10.09
CA PRO A 130 7.85 76.88 10.75
C PRO A 130 8.07 75.89 11.90
N VAL A 131 7.60 76.24 13.10
CA VAL A 131 7.66 75.37 14.28
C VAL A 131 6.27 75.16 14.88
N SER A 132 6.06 73.98 15.46
CA SER A 132 4.88 73.61 16.23
C SER A 132 5.31 72.73 17.39
N PHE A 133 4.75 72.95 18.58
CA PHE A 133 5.10 72.22 19.80
C PHE A 133 3.85 71.60 20.42
N ALA A 134 4.00 70.47 21.12
CA ALA A 134 2.88 69.88 21.86
C ALA A 134 2.65 70.59 23.19
N THR A 135 1.39 70.79 23.57
CA THR A 135 1.00 71.44 24.83
C THR A 135 1.54 70.65 26.04
N GLY A 136 2.13 71.37 27.01
CA GLY A 136 2.64 70.81 28.26
C GLY A 136 3.96 70.02 28.12
N LYS A 137 4.59 70.04 26.94
CA LYS A 137 5.91 69.40 26.70
C LYS A 137 7.04 70.42 26.73
N SER A 138 8.24 69.94 27.01
CA SER A 138 9.46 70.72 26.98
C SER A 138 10.33 70.33 25.80
N TYR A 139 10.87 71.28 25.06
CA TYR A 139 11.71 71.06 23.87
C TYR A 139 13.03 71.80 23.97
N THR A 140 14.13 71.17 23.54
CA THR A 140 15.39 71.86 23.28
C THR A 140 15.52 72.04 21.77
N VAL A 141 15.74 73.28 21.34
CA VAL A 141 15.76 73.69 19.93
C VAL A 141 17.12 74.27 19.59
N PHE A 142 17.87 73.57 18.75
CA PHE A 142 19.17 73.99 18.26
C PHE A 142 19.02 74.75 16.95
N ALA A 143 19.43 76.02 16.95
CA ALA A 143 19.66 76.76 15.72
C ALA A 143 21.06 76.44 15.21
N SER A 144 21.16 75.58 14.20
CA SER A 144 22.44 75.07 13.65
C SER A 144 22.51 75.29 12.14
N GLY A 145 23.71 75.26 11.58
CA GLY A 145 23.98 75.43 10.14
C GLY A 145 24.80 76.68 9.86
N ILE A 146 25.05 76.92 8.56
CA ILE A 146 25.88 78.03 8.09
C ILE A 146 24.98 79.07 7.40
N ALA A 147 25.02 80.32 7.86
CA ALA A 147 24.27 81.41 7.24
C ALA A 147 24.69 81.58 5.76
N GLY A 148 23.77 81.36 4.83
CA GLY A 148 24.05 81.38 3.38
C GLY A 148 24.93 80.24 2.86
N GLY A 149 25.23 79.23 3.68
CA GLY A 149 26.05 78.07 3.33
C GLY A 149 25.25 76.77 3.16
N SER A 150 25.97 75.64 3.05
CA SER A 150 25.41 74.28 3.00
C SER A 150 26.08 73.42 4.07
N PRO A 151 25.34 72.83 5.03
CA PRO A 151 23.90 72.99 5.24
C PRO A 151 23.54 74.41 5.69
N GLY A 152 22.42 74.94 5.16
CA GLY A 152 21.90 76.26 5.54
C GLY A 152 21.40 76.30 6.99
N LEU A 153 21.15 77.51 7.51
CA LEU A 153 20.55 77.69 8.84
C LEU A 153 19.20 76.97 8.96
N SER A 154 19.07 76.15 9.99
CA SER A 154 17.86 75.39 10.31
C SER A 154 17.65 75.31 11.83
N LEU A 155 16.46 74.88 12.24
CA LEU A 155 16.14 74.57 13.64
C LEU A 155 15.95 73.06 13.78
N PHE A 156 16.64 72.48 14.76
CA PHE A 156 16.51 71.06 15.14
C PHE A 156 15.93 71.00 16.54
N ALA A 157 14.72 70.47 16.66
CA ALA A 157 14.01 70.38 17.93
C ALA A 157 13.88 68.92 18.37
N ASN A 158 14.10 68.65 19.65
CA ASN A 158 13.80 67.35 20.26
C ASN A 158 13.00 67.54 21.55
N GLU A 159 12.08 66.61 21.83
CA GLU A 159 11.44 66.58 23.15
C GLU A 159 12.52 66.35 24.21
N SER A 160 12.47 67.13 25.28
CA SER A 160 13.55 67.24 26.25
C SER A 160 13.03 67.03 27.68
N ARG A 161 13.93 66.58 28.55
CA ARG A 161 13.70 66.42 29.98
C ARG A 161 14.36 67.57 30.73
N GLU A 162 13.64 68.17 31.69
CA GLU A 162 14.18 69.23 32.54
C GLU A 162 14.93 68.70 33.77
N ALA A 163 14.75 67.41 34.09
CA ALA A 163 15.42 66.68 35.17
C ALA A 163 15.60 65.20 34.78
N ALA A 164 16.60 64.52 35.37
CA ALA A 164 16.82 63.10 35.14
C ALA A 164 15.72 62.24 35.75
N LEU A 165 15.39 61.11 35.13
CA LEU A 165 14.45 60.14 35.71
C LEU A 165 15.03 59.45 36.96
N ASN A 166 16.33 59.17 36.95
CA ASN A 166 17.04 58.64 38.11
C ASN A 166 17.80 59.77 38.83
N PRO A 167 17.41 60.13 40.07
CA PRO A 167 18.05 61.23 40.81
C PRO A 167 19.52 60.95 41.21
N ALA A 168 19.98 59.69 41.14
CA ALA A 168 21.37 59.33 41.40
C ALA A 168 22.28 59.42 40.17
N LYS A 169 21.71 59.52 38.96
CA LYS A 169 22.44 59.55 37.68
C LYS A 169 22.31 60.93 37.03
N THR A 170 23.14 61.18 36.03
CA THR A 170 22.95 62.29 35.09
C THR A 170 22.41 61.71 33.78
N GLU A 171 21.40 62.32 33.19
CA GLU A 171 20.84 61.86 31.91
C GLU A 171 21.23 62.79 30.75
N PHE A 172 21.82 62.23 29.70
CA PHE A 172 22.19 62.97 28.48
C PHE A 172 21.50 62.41 27.25
N ALA A 173 20.84 63.27 26.48
CA ALA A 173 20.66 63.02 25.06
C ALA A 173 21.87 63.57 24.29
N THR A 174 22.20 62.98 23.14
CA THR A 174 23.29 63.48 22.27
C THR A 174 22.71 64.21 21.05
N HIS A 175 23.41 65.22 20.53
CA HIS A 175 23.03 65.94 19.32
C HIS A 175 24.24 66.21 18.42
N HIS A 176 24.13 65.90 17.12
CA HIS A 176 25.16 66.27 16.17
C HIS A 176 24.87 67.64 15.56
N GLY A 177 25.55 68.67 16.08
CA GLY A 177 25.34 70.06 15.67
C GLY A 177 26.44 70.68 14.81
N ALA A 178 27.54 69.98 14.52
CA ALA A 178 28.63 70.47 13.68
C ALA A 178 28.34 70.27 12.17
N PRO A 179 28.18 71.33 11.36
CA PRO A 179 27.64 71.23 10.00
C PRO A 179 28.59 70.69 8.92
N ASP A 180 29.90 70.62 9.17
CA ASP A 180 30.92 70.17 8.22
C ASP A 180 31.55 68.80 8.57
N ALA A 181 31.04 68.12 9.59
CA ALA A 181 31.42 66.74 9.91
C ALA A 181 30.43 65.75 9.25
N SER A 182 30.96 64.62 8.77
CA SER A 182 30.14 63.46 8.42
C SER A 182 29.58 62.81 9.69
N GLY A 183 28.74 61.77 9.54
CA GLY A 183 28.16 61.09 10.71
C GLY A 183 29.20 60.71 11.76
N ILE A 184 28.86 60.89 13.02
CA ILE A 184 29.77 60.71 14.16
C ILE A 184 29.34 59.56 15.07
N ASP A 185 30.33 58.89 15.65
CA ASP A 185 30.18 58.00 16.80
C ASP A 185 30.71 58.74 18.04
N ILE A 186 29.94 58.73 19.13
CA ILE A 186 30.33 59.25 20.44
C ILE A 186 30.42 58.05 21.39
N SER A 187 31.57 57.80 21.99
CA SER A 187 31.81 56.68 22.90
C SER A 187 32.54 57.11 24.17
N ILE A 188 32.38 56.35 25.25
CA ILE A 188 33.23 56.47 26.43
C ILE A 188 34.43 55.54 26.22
N PHE A 189 35.64 56.06 26.39
CA PHE A 189 36.87 55.28 26.30
C PHE A 189 36.83 54.11 27.28
N GLY A 190 36.96 52.88 26.78
CA GLY A 190 36.92 51.67 27.59
C GLY A 190 35.54 51.24 28.09
N ALA A 191 34.44 51.93 27.73
CA ALA A 191 33.07 51.55 28.14
C ALA A 191 32.04 51.53 26.99
N GLY A 192 32.46 51.77 25.74
CA GLY A 192 31.62 51.58 24.56
C GLY A 192 30.83 52.82 24.10
N PRO A 193 29.94 52.69 23.09
CA PRO A 193 29.28 53.82 22.44
C PRO A 193 28.15 54.43 23.28
N LEU A 194 28.13 55.76 23.38
CA LEU A 194 26.98 56.56 23.85
C LEU A 194 25.97 56.79 22.72
N ALA A 195 26.46 57.00 21.50
CA ALA A 195 25.66 57.10 20.28
C ALA A 195 26.51 56.70 19.08
N SER A 196 25.94 55.94 18.15
CA SER A 196 26.64 55.49 16.93
C SER A 196 25.89 55.94 15.68
N GLY A 197 26.63 56.31 14.64
CA GLY A 197 26.10 56.70 13.33
C GLY A 197 25.26 57.97 13.35
N LEU A 198 25.51 58.89 14.29
CA LEU A 198 24.70 60.08 14.46
C LEU A 198 24.96 61.07 13.30
N GLY A 199 23.99 61.24 12.40
CA GLY A 199 24.07 62.19 11.29
C GLY A 199 23.80 63.64 11.71
N TYR A 200 24.27 64.61 10.93
CA TYR A 200 24.07 66.05 11.21
C TYR A 200 22.59 66.40 11.44
N GLY A 201 22.31 67.14 12.52
CA GLY A 201 20.96 67.52 12.95
C GLY A 201 20.22 66.45 13.76
N SER A 202 20.73 65.22 13.84
CA SER A 202 20.07 64.11 14.54
C SER A 202 20.31 64.15 16.05
N PHE A 203 19.41 63.51 16.80
CA PHE A 203 19.51 63.32 18.24
C PHE A 203 19.63 61.83 18.59
N GLY A 204 20.46 61.51 19.58
CA GLY A 204 20.50 60.20 20.23
C GLY A 204 19.49 60.10 21.38
N ALA A 205 19.21 58.87 21.81
CA ALA A 205 18.38 58.61 22.97
C ALA A 205 19.04 59.11 24.26
N TYR A 206 18.23 59.30 25.31
CA TYR A 206 18.73 59.62 26.64
C TYR A 206 19.47 58.41 27.23
N GLN A 207 20.71 58.62 27.66
CA GLN A 207 21.53 57.66 28.41
C GLN A 207 21.68 58.13 29.85
N ALA A 208 21.47 57.23 30.81
CA ALA A 208 21.71 57.48 32.22
C ALA A 208 23.13 57.02 32.59
N ILE A 209 23.97 57.95 33.02
CA ILE A 209 25.38 57.70 33.35
C ILE A 209 25.71 58.21 34.75
N ASP A 210 26.74 57.65 35.38
CA ASP A 210 27.15 58.10 36.71
C ASP A 210 27.67 59.54 36.66
N PRO A 211 27.41 60.36 37.70
CA PRO A 211 27.86 61.75 37.76
C PRO A 211 29.35 61.83 38.12
N THR A 212 30.22 61.32 37.23
CA THR A 212 31.68 61.27 37.36
C THR A 212 32.36 61.87 36.13
N THR A 213 33.70 61.80 36.07
CA THR A 213 34.48 62.23 34.92
C THR A 213 34.67 61.09 33.92
N TYR A 214 34.39 61.33 32.65
CA TYR A 214 34.63 60.39 31.56
C TYR A 214 35.57 60.95 30.49
N LEU A 215 36.31 60.06 29.83
CA LEU A 215 36.97 60.36 28.56
C LEU A 215 36.02 59.98 27.42
N VAL A 216 35.42 60.98 26.80
CA VAL A 216 34.47 60.81 25.68
C VAL A 216 35.22 60.98 24.37
N GLN A 217 35.20 59.94 23.53
CA GLN A 217 35.75 59.98 22.19
C GLN A 217 34.67 60.29 21.17
N VAL A 218 35.02 61.15 20.22
CA VAL A 218 34.20 61.40 19.03
C VAL A 218 34.98 60.91 17.81
N ARG A 219 34.41 59.99 17.04
CA ARG A 219 34.99 59.41 15.82
C ARG A 219 34.04 59.63 14.64
N THR A 220 34.56 59.52 13.42
CA THR A 220 33.70 59.34 12.24
C THR A 220 33.04 57.95 12.28
N THR A 221 31.80 57.83 11.79
CA THR A 221 30.98 56.60 11.81
C THR A 221 31.75 55.34 11.42
N GLY A 222 31.52 54.24 12.13
CA GLY A 222 32.09 52.92 11.85
C GLY A 222 33.47 52.70 12.49
N GLY A 223 33.74 53.39 13.61
CA GLY A 223 35.04 53.30 14.29
C GLY A 223 36.19 53.99 13.52
N GLY A 224 35.86 54.93 12.63
CA GLY A 224 36.81 55.61 11.76
C GLY A 224 37.72 56.61 12.50
N ALA A 225 38.17 57.65 11.79
CA ALA A 225 39.15 58.59 12.31
C ALA A 225 38.66 59.26 13.61
N LEU A 226 39.55 59.27 14.61
CA LEU A 226 39.31 60.00 15.86
C LEU A 226 39.34 61.50 15.62
N ILE A 227 38.22 62.17 15.92
CA ILE A 227 38.07 63.63 15.83
C ILE A 227 38.64 64.27 17.11
N GLY A 228 38.36 63.68 18.27
CA GLY A 228 38.94 64.13 19.54
C GLY A 228 38.52 63.28 20.72
N THR A 229 39.31 63.36 21.80
CA THR A 229 38.97 62.82 23.12
C THR A 229 38.72 64.00 24.04
N TYR A 230 37.59 64.02 24.75
CA TYR A 230 37.13 65.12 25.59
C TYR A 230 36.97 64.62 27.01
N GLN A 231 37.40 65.43 27.99
CA GLN A 231 37.15 65.15 29.39
C GLN A 231 35.79 65.74 29.78
N ALA A 232 34.79 64.89 29.89
CA ALA A 232 33.45 65.28 30.34
C ALA A 232 33.37 65.13 31.86
N ASP A 233 33.51 66.24 32.59
CA ASP A 233 33.28 66.25 34.04
C ASP A 233 31.79 66.47 34.33
N LEU A 234 31.15 65.40 34.81
CA LEU A 234 29.73 65.39 35.13
C LEU A 234 29.49 65.40 36.65
N SER A 235 30.56 65.57 37.43
CA SER A 235 30.49 65.63 38.88
C SER A 235 29.63 66.83 39.31
N GLY A 236 28.65 66.57 40.17
CA GLY A 236 27.69 67.58 40.62
C GLY A 236 26.44 67.74 39.74
N LEU A 237 26.29 66.97 38.67
CA LEU A 237 25.09 66.99 37.81
C LEU A 237 24.05 65.90 38.15
N ALA A 238 24.18 65.22 39.29
CA ALA A 238 23.23 64.19 39.72
C ALA A 238 21.78 64.72 39.75
N GLY A 239 20.85 64.00 39.13
CA GLY A 239 19.45 64.39 39.02
C GLY A 239 19.15 65.39 37.91
N ASN A 240 20.16 65.92 37.21
CA ASN A 240 19.97 66.83 36.08
C ASN A 240 19.86 66.05 34.76
N ALA A 241 19.03 66.58 33.86
CA ALA A 241 18.99 66.17 32.46
C ALA A 241 19.61 67.26 31.58
N ALA A 242 20.32 66.85 30.53
CA ALA A 242 21.02 67.74 29.63
C ALA A 242 21.02 67.20 28.19
N THR A 243 21.35 68.07 27.22
CA THR A 243 21.70 67.64 25.86
C THR A 243 23.18 67.88 25.62
N MET A 244 23.94 66.81 25.42
CA MET A 244 25.34 66.85 24.98
C MET A 244 25.37 67.04 23.46
N PHE A 245 26.09 68.02 22.94
CA PHE A 245 26.06 68.36 21.52
C PHE A 245 27.42 68.73 20.97
N THR A 246 27.63 68.44 19.69
CA THR A 246 28.79 68.92 18.94
C THR A 246 28.53 70.30 18.36
N SER A 247 29.53 71.19 18.44
CA SER A 247 29.41 72.60 18.04
C SER A 247 30.68 73.09 17.34
N GLY A 248 30.53 73.96 16.34
CA GLY A 248 31.65 74.51 15.55
C GLY A 248 31.93 73.72 14.29
N LEU A 249 33.07 74.02 13.65
CA LEU A 249 33.50 73.46 12.37
C LEU A 249 34.71 72.54 12.54
N LEU A 250 34.69 71.34 11.95
CA LEU A 250 35.82 70.40 11.91
C LEU A 250 37.02 70.98 11.14
N SER A 251 36.75 71.79 10.12
CA SER A 251 37.77 72.32 9.20
C SER A 251 37.95 73.85 9.25
N GLY A 252 37.32 74.54 10.21
CA GLY A 252 37.28 76.01 10.27
C GLY A 252 37.18 76.62 11.67
N LEU A 253 36.99 77.94 11.74
CA LEU A 253 36.74 78.67 12.99
C LEU A 253 35.28 79.14 13.06
N PRO A 254 34.64 79.11 14.24
CA PRO A 254 35.08 78.49 15.49
C PRO A 254 35.20 76.96 15.37
N GLY A 255 36.26 76.39 15.95
CA GLY A 255 36.60 74.96 15.82
C GLY A 255 35.62 74.02 16.52
N PHE A 256 35.60 72.77 16.04
CA PHE A 256 34.80 71.67 16.59
C PHE A 256 35.06 71.46 18.08
N GLY A 257 34.00 71.27 18.86
CA GLY A 257 34.07 70.90 20.27
C GLY A 257 32.81 70.18 20.74
N LEU A 258 32.87 69.65 21.97
CA LEU A 258 31.79 68.94 22.64
C LEU A 258 31.26 69.76 23.83
N PHE A 259 29.95 69.94 23.90
CA PHE A 259 29.27 70.79 24.87
C PHE A 259 28.11 70.07 25.52
N ALA A 260 27.59 70.60 26.62
CA ALA A 260 26.29 70.21 27.18
C ALA A 260 25.48 71.46 27.53
N VAL A 261 24.17 71.41 27.27
CA VAL A 261 23.22 72.44 27.72
C VAL A 261 22.35 71.89 28.85
N LEU A 262 22.28 72.64 29.95
CA LEU A 262 21.46 72.34 31.14
C LEU A 262 20.10 73.03 31.04
N SER A 263 19.12 72.57 31.83
CA SER A 263 17.74 73.08 31.80
C SER A 263 17.57 74.55 32.20
N ASP A 264 18.54 75.12 32.93
CA ASP A 264 18.57 76.54 33.30
C ASP A 264 19.14 77.45 32.20
N GLY A 265 19.59 76.89 31.07
CA GLY A 265 20.23 77.62 29.98
C GLY A 265 21.76 77.69 30.04
N THR A 266 22.38 77.11 31.08
CA THR A 266 23.83 77.02 31.18
C THR A 266 24.40 76.11 30.09
N VAL A 267 25.41 76.59 29.36
CA VAL A 267 26.18 75.79 28.39
C VAL A 267 27.56 75.49 28.96
N ILE A 268 27.91 74.20 29.04
CA ILE A 268 29.18 73.67 29.52
C ILE A 268 30.01 73.24 28.31
N GLU A 269 31.28 73.66 28.25
CA GLU A 269 32.26 73.17 27.28
C GLU A 269 33.10 72.05 27.89
N PHE A 270 33.26 70.93 27.18
CA PHE A 270 34.15 69.84 27.61
C PHE A 270 35.53 70.00 26.97
N PRO A 271 36.62 70.10 27.76
CA PRO A 271 37.96 70.29 27.21
C PRO A 271 38.46 69.05 26.47
N GLN A 272 39.10 69.26 25.31
CA GLN A 272 39.80 68.21 24.57
C GLN A 272 41.12 67.84 25.28
N VAL A 273 41.42 66.53 25.39
CA VAL A 273 42.61 65.95 26.04
C VAL A 273 43.33 64.96 25.12
N GLY A 274 44.57 64.59 25.47
CA GLY A 274 45.37 63.61 24.72
C GLY A 274 44.87 62.17 24.88
N ASN A 275 45.16 61.30 23.90
CA ASN A 275 44.73 59.90 23.93
C ASN A 275 45.56 59.05 24.90
N PRO A 276 44.94 58.14 25.66
CA PRO A 276 45.65 57.14 26.47
C PRO A 276 46.23 56.00 25.59
N SER A 277 47.20 55.26 26.12
CA SER A 277 47.73 54.03 25.48
C SER A 277 46.66 52.93 25.42
N SER A 278 46.48 52.30 24.26
CA SER A 278 45.45 51.30 24.04
C SER A 278 45.92 50.00 23.39
N ALA A 279 45.15 48.94 23.62
CA ALA A 279 45.19 47.65 22.93
C ALA A 279 43.82 47.35 22.32
N ARG A 280 43.76 46.43 21.36
CA ARG A 280 42.52 45.98 20.72
C ARG A 280 42.07 44.66 21.32
N LEU A 281 40.82 44.57 21.77
CA LEU A 281 40.27 43.40 22.45
C LEU A 281 38.93 42.98 21.84
N GLN A 282 38.79 41.70 21.49
CA GLN A 282 37.51 41.04 21.28
C GLN A 282 37.25 40.06 22.41
N VAL A 283 36.04 40.08 22.98
CA VAL A 283 35.62 39.15 24.03
C VAL A 283 34.58 38.19 23.45
N ILE A 284 34.73 36.88 23.72
CA ILE A 284 33.81 35.82 23.29
C ILE A 284 33.25 35.12 24.54
N HIS A 285 31.94 34.94 24.61
CA HIS A 285 31.30 34.11 25.64
C HIS A 285 31.11 32.67 25.13
N ASN A 286 31.96 31.74 25.59
CA ASN A 286 31.89 30.32 25.26
C ASN A 286 31.68 29.39 26.48
N SER A 287 31.56 29.94 27.68
CA SER A 287 31.15 29.21 28.87
C SER A 287 29.68 28.77 28.71
N PRO A 288 29.34 27.48 28.88
CA PRO A 288 27.96 26.98 28.75
C PRO A 288 27.11 27.35 29.98
N ALA A 289 27.03 28.64 30.28
CA ALA A 289 26.23 29.25 31.32
C ALA A 289 25.19 30.21 30.72
N ALA A 290 24.26 30.71 31.54
CA ALA A 290 23.35 31.79 31.14
C ALA A 290 24.13 33.09 30.82
N THR A 291 23.42 34.15 30.44
CA THR A 291 23.97 35.50 30.31
C THR A 291 24.81 35.90 31.53
N VAL A 292 25.91 36.62 31.30
CA VAL A 292 26.82 37.09 32.36
C VAL A 292 27.08 38.59 32.22
N ASP A 293 27.34 39.25 33.34
CA ASP A 293 27.85 40.62 33.35
C ASP A 293 29.37 40.62 33.40
N ILE A 294 29.99 41.46 32.57
CA ILE A 294 31.44 41.66 32.54
C ILE A 294 31.76 43.02 33.13
N TYR A 295 32.54 43.04 34.20
CA TYR A 295 33.07 44.24 34.83
C TYR A 295 34.57 44.38 34.55
N VAL A 296 35.05 45.61 34.39
CA VAL A 296 36.48 45.93 34.29
C VAL A 296 36.84 46.97 35.34
N ASN A 297 37.78 46.64 36.22
CA ASN A 297 38.22 47.50 37.34
C ASN A 297 37.07 47.98 38.26
N GLY A 298 35.98 47.21 38.34
CA GLY A 298 34.81 47.53 39.14
C GLY A 298 33.64 48.15 38.37
N ASP A 299 33.88 48.65 37.15
CA ASP A 299 32.87 49.26 36.30
C ASP A 299 32.24 48.24 35.35
N LEU A 300 30.92 48.27 35.17
CA LEU A 300 30.21 47.37 34.26
C LEU A 300 30.57 47.70 32.80
N LEU A 301 31.15 46.73 32.09
CA LEU A 301 31.55 46.84 30.69
C LEU A 301 30.53 46.22 29.73
N LEU A 302 30.06 45.00 30.00
CA LEU A 302 29.02 44.32 29.22
C LEU A 302 27.92 43.83 30.16
N ASN A 303 26.68 44.22 29.90
CA ASN A 303 25.50 43.78 30.64
C ASN A 303 24.80 42.66 29.88
N ASP A 304 24.36 41.60 30.57
CA ASP A 304 23.67 40.44 30.00
C ASP A 304 24.39 39.83 28.78
N PHE A 305 25.71 39.67 28.85
CA PHE A 305 26.52 39.15 27.75
C PHE A 305 26.17 37.69 27.46
N ALA A 306 25.53 37.46 26.31
CA ALA A 306 24.93 36.18 25.97
C ALA A 306 25.95 35.10 25.55
N PHE A 307 25.67 33.85 25.90
CA PHE A 307 26.41 32.68 25.43
C PHE A 307 26.44 32.62 23.89
N ARG A 308 27.57 32.18 23.31
CA ARG A 308 27.84 32.12 21.86
C ARG A 308 27.78 33.49 21.16
N THR A 309 28.09 34.56 21.87
CA THR A 309 28.24 35.90 21.27
C THR A 309 29.66 36.46 21.46
N ALA A 310 29.99 37.45 20.65
CA ALA A 310 31.28 38.13 20.68
C ALA A 310 31.08 39.66 20.58
N THR A 311 32.00 40.42 21.16
CA THR A 311 32.07 41.86 20.91
C THR A 311 32.75 42.13 19.56
N PRO A 312 32.52 43.29 18.92
CA PRO A 312 33.51 43.84 18.00
C PRO A 312 34.86 44.04 18.72
N PHE A 313 35.94 44.23 17.97
CA PHE A 313 37.19 44.69 18.58
C PHE A 313 37.02 46.10 19.16
N ILE A 314 37.26 46.25 20.47
CA ILE A 314 37.17 47.51 21.22
C ILE A 314 38.55 47.97 21.71
N ASP A 315 38.69 49.27 21.96
CA ASP A 315 39.88 49.85 22.59
C ASP A 315 39.82 49.68 24.11
N VAL A 316 40.85 49.05 24.68
CA VAL A 316 41.06 48.93 26.14
C VAL A 316 42.38 49.56 26.54
N LEU A 317 42.52 49.95 27.81
CA LEU A 317 43.78 50.50 28.30
C LEU A 317 44.91 49.47 28.20
N ALA A 318 46.04 49.89 27.65
CA ALA A 318 47.25 49.08 27.57
C ALA A 318 48.30 49.49 28.60
N ASN A 319 49.21 48.57 28.91
CA ASN A 319 50.31 48.71 29.87
C ASN A 319 49.86 49.02 31.31
N VAL A 320 48.60 48.77 31.63
CA VAL A 320 48.04 48.88 32.98
C VAL A 320 47.33 47.57 33.35
N PRO A 321 47.40 47.14 34.62
CA PRO A 321 46.63 45.99 35.06
C PRO A 321 45.13 46.34 35.02
N LEU A 322 44.35 45.46 34.38
CA LEU A 322 42.90 45.48 34.36
C LEU A 322 42.39 44.25 35.12
N ASP A 323 41.40 44.43 35.99
CA ASP A 323 40.71 43.33 36.65
C ASP A 323 39.38 43.05 35.94
N ILE A 324 39.29 41.93 35.22
CA ILE A 324 38.07 41.50 34.54
C ILE A 324 37.28 40.60 35.48
N ALA A 325 36.17 41.11 36.01
CA ALA A 325 35.24 40.38 36.87
C ALA A 325 34.04 39.88 36.05
N VAL A 326 33.68 38.60 36.21
CA VAL A 326 32.51 37.98 35.57
C VAL A 326 31.49 37.65 36.65
N ALA A 327 30.31 38.24 36.52
CA ALA A 327 29.21 38.11 37.47
C ALA A 327 27.95 37.55 36.79
N PRO A 328 26.98 37.02 37.57
CA PRO A 328 25.69 36.63 37.03
C PRO A 328 24.93 37.83 36.46
N ASP A 329 23.99 37.60 35.53
CA ASP A 329 23.14 38.63 34.89
C ASP A 329 22.31 39.52 35.85
N ASN A 330 22.12 39.08 37.09
CA ASN A 330 21.43 39.87 38.11
C ASN A 330 22.38 40.68 39.01
N SER A 331 23.64 40.82 38.61
CA SER A 331 24.65 41.50 39.41
C SER A 331 24.35 42.98 39.55
N THR A 332 24.74 43.54 40.69
CA THR A 332 24.59 44.98 40.98
C THR A 332 25.94 45.69 41.07
N SER A 333 27.04 44.93 41.18
CA SER A 333 28.41 45.43 41.14
C SER A 333 29.41 44.29 40.85
N ALA A 334 30.66 44.65 40.57
CA ALA A 334 31.75 43.68 40.39
C ALA A 334 32.02 42.78 41.62
N ASN A 335 31.52 43.11 42.82
CA ASN A 335 31.66 42.25 44.00
C ASN A 335 30.78 40.99 43.94
N ASP A 336 29.77 40.97 43.06
CA ASP A 336 28.90 39.83 42.84
C ASP A 336 29.56 38.80 41.88
N ALA A 337 30.77 39.09 41.39
CA ALA A 337 31.51 38.25 40.47
C ALA A 337 31.87 36.89 41.09
N PHE A 338 31.64 35.82 40.32
CA PHE A 338 32.07 34.47 40.70
C PHE A 338 33.49 34.15 40.21
N ALA A 339 34.06 34.97 39.32
CA ALA A 339 35.45 34.88 38.89
C ALA A 339 36.01 36.27 38.54
N SER A 340 37.27 36.53 38.90
CA SER A 340 37.98 37.77 38.57
C SER A 340 39.39 37.44 38.06
N PHE A 341 39.80 38.10 36.98
CA PHE A 341 41.04 37.82 36.27
C PHE A 341 41.86 39.09 36.11
N PRO A 342 43.04 39.19 36.74
CA PRO A 342 43.97 40.26 36.45
C PRO A 342 44.61 40.02 35.07
N VAL A 343 44.38 40.93 34.13
CA VAL A 343 44.95 40.91 32.78
C VAL A 343 45.77 42.18 32.55
N MET A 344 46.78 42.10 31.69
CA MET A 344 47.55 43.25 31.24
C MET A 344 47.70 43.12 29.72
N PHE A 345 47.26 44.13 28.99
CA PHE A 345 47.37 44.14 27.53
C PHE A 345 48.53 45.02 27.10
N ASP A 346 49.31 44.54 26.14
CA ASP A 346 50.43 45.30 25.58
C ASP A 346 49.93 46.36 24.59
N GLU A 347 50.60 47.51 24.58
CA GLU A 347 50.26 48.62 23.68
C GLU A 347 50.32 48.19 22.21
N GLY A 348 49.23 48.44 21.47
CA GLY A 348 49.10 48.13 20.05
C GLY A 348 48.88 46.65 19.71
N ALA A 349 48.86 45.74 20.69
CA ALA A 349 48.54 44.34 20.45
C ALA A 349 47.03 44.10 20.27
N THR A 350 46.68 43.00 19.62
CA THR A 350 45.29 42.59 19.33
C THR A 350 45.00 41.24 19.99
N TYR A 351 44.05 41.22 20.91
CA TYR A 351 43.71 40.06 21.73
C TYR A 351 42.30 39.55 21.44
N ILE A 352 42.14 38.23 21.47
CA ILE A 352 40.84 37.56 21.58
C ILE A 352 40.80 36.87 22.95
N VAL A 353 39.86 37.25 23.80
CA VAL A 353 39.66 36.64 25.11
C VAL A 353 38.36 35.85 25.08
N THR A 354 38.46 34.53 25.23
CA THR A 354 37.30 33.63 25.27
C THR A 354 37.03 33.21 26.71
N ALA A 355 35.88 33.61 27.25
CA ALA A 355 35.36 33.07 28.50
C ALA A 355 34.90 31.63 28.26
N SER A 356 35.50 30.67 28.98
CA SER A 356 35.30 29.23 28.77
C SER A 356 35.24 28.49 30.11
N GLY A 357 34.82 27.23 30.09
CA GLY A 357 34.69 26.40 31.30
C GLY A 357 33.36 26.61 32.00
N ILE A 358 33.07 25.82 33.02
CA ILE A 358 31.77 25.79 33.70
C ILE A 358 31.94 26.41 35.10
N PRO A 359 31.18 27.46 35.48
CA PRO A 359 31.23 28.02 36.82
C PRO A 359 30.94 26.95 37.89
N GLY A 360 31.86 26.79 38.84
CA GLY A 360 31.73 25.82 39.94
C GLY A 360 32.13 24.38 39.60
N ASP A 361 32.49 24.06 38.36
CA ASP A 361 32.99 22.73 37.99
C ASP A 361 34.46 22.55 38.42
N ALA A 362 34.79 21.35 38.90
CA ALA A 362 36.12 21.04 39.43
C ALA A 362 37.11 20.53 38.37
N LEU A 363 36.62 20.05 37.21
CA LEU A 363 37.45 19.49 36.13
C LEU A 363 37.78 20.55 35.08
N THR A 364 36.80 21.35 34.68
CA THR A 364 36.93 22.45 33.72
C THR A 364 36.31 23.74 34.29
N PRO A 365 36.93 24.33 35.33
CA PRO A 365 36.43 25.55 35.95
C PRO A 365 36.38 26.72 34.98
N PHE A 366 35.50 27.69 35.25
CA PHE A 366 35.42 28.94 34.51
C PHE A 366 36.78 29.65 34.44
N THR A 367 37.20 30.04 33.23
CA THR A 367 38.49 30.65 32.94
C THR A 367 38.42 31.57 31.73
N LEU A 368 39.45 32.41 31.54
CA LEU A 368 39.65 33.21 30.33
C LEU A 368 40.80 32.63 29.50
N ILE A 369 40.49 32.19 28.29
CA ILE A 369 41.49 31.77 27.30
C ILE A 369 41.88 32.99 26.49
N THR A 370 43.14 33.42 26.62
CA THR A 370 43.65 34.63 25.97
C THR A 370 44.51 34.24 24.77
N ASN A 371 44.08 34.65 23.58
CA ASN A 371 44.86 34.58 22.35
C ASN A 371 45.43 35.98 22.04
N ASP A 372 46.75 36.11 22.10
CA ASP A 372 47.51 37.35 21.87
C ASP A 372 47.87 37.59 20.39
N GLY A 373 47.51 36.65 19.51
CA GLY A 373 47.71 36.71 18.07
C GLY A 373 46.43 37.07 17.28
N GLY A 374 45.48 37.78 17.89
CA GLY A 374 44.20 38.13 17.26
C GLY A 374 44.38 38.90 15.94
N ARG A 375 43.53 38.60 14.95
CA ARG A 375 43.55 39.26 13.64
C ARG A 375 42.18 39.82 13.29
N GLU A 376 42.15 41.09 12.87
CA GLU A 376 40.92 41.74 12.37
C GLU A 376 40.71 41.50 10.86
N VAL A 377 41.79 41.20 10.12
CA VAL A 377 41.79 40.96 8.67
C VAL A 377 42.75 39.81 8.34
N SER A 378 42.58 39.17 7.17
CA SER A 378 43.53 38.16 6.71
C SER A 378 44.90 38.78 6.41
N GLY A 379 45.96 38.07 6.78
CA GLY A 379 47.33 38.41 6.42
C GLY A 379 47.68 38.13 4.96
N VAL A 380 46.83 37.40 4.21
CA VAL A 380 47.04 37.06 2.80
C VAL A 380 45.89 37.61 1.94
N PRO A 381 46.16 38.57 1.04
CA PRO A 381 45.12 39.14 0.18
C PRO A 381 44.37 38.06 -0.61
N GLY A 382 43.04 38.09 -0.54
CA GLY A 382 42.16 37.15 -1.25
C GLY A 382 41.85 35.85 -0.50
N ARG A 383 42.55 35.54 0.60
CA ARG A 383 42.32 34.34 1.43
C ARG A 383 41.54 34.64 2.71
N VAL A 384 41.13 33.58 3.39
CA VAL A 384 40.50 33.64 4.72
C VAL A 384 41.47 33.06 5.74
N ASP A 385 41.80 33.82 6.78
CA ASP A 385 42.63 33.31 7.88
C ASP A 385 41.72 32.69 8.96
N VAL A 386 41.93 31.42 9.28
CA VAL A 386 41.16 30.65 10.26
C VAL A 386 42.07 30.19 11.39
N ALA A 387 41.72 30.50 12.64
CA ALA A 387 42.30 29.87 13.82
C ALA A 387 41.20 29.12 14.57
N VAL A 388 41.52 27.97 15.17
CA VAL A 388 40.54 27.10 15.82
C VAL A 388 40.86 26.96 17.30
N LEU A 389 39.86 27.15 18.16
CA LEU A 389 39.89 26.93 19.61
C LEU A 389 39.08 25.69 19.97
N HIS A 390 39.67 24.78 20.75
CA HIS A 390 38.87 23.76 21.43
C HIS A 390 38.30 24.34 22.74
N GLY A 391 37.07 24.87 22.66
CA GLY A 391 36.41 25.54 23.78
C GLY A 391 35.31 24.73 24.49
N ALA A 392 35.09 23.47 24.11
CA ALA A 392 34.05 22.61 24.69
C ALA A 392 34.57 21.86 25.93
N PRO A 393 34.04 22.12 27.15
CA PRO A 393 34.66 21.69 28.40
C PRO A 393 34.51 20.20 28.78
N ASP A 394 33.64 19.43 28.12
CA ASP A 394 33.43 18.00 28.40
C ASP A 394 33.88 17.08 27.25
N ALA A 395 34.50 17.63 26.22
CA ALA A 395 35.02 16.87 25.08
C ALA A 395 36.49 16.48 25.30
N PHE A 396 36.84 15.30 24.78
CA PHE A 396 38.22 14.82 24.70
C PHE A 396 39.03 15.66 23.69
N PRO A 397 40.38 15.59 23.71
CA PRO A 397 41.19 16.17 22.64
C PRO A 397 40.65 15.78 21.26
N LEU A 398 40.58 16.79 20.39
CA LEU A 398 39.93 16.69 19.09
C LEU A 398 40.97 16.65 17.97
N ASP A 399 40.78 15.70 17.05
CA ASP A 399 41.37 15.75 15.72
C ASP A 399 40.33 16.31 14.74
N MET A 400 40.78 17.06 13.74
CA MET A 400 39.90 17.64 12.72
C MET A 400 40.44 17.34 11.32
N ASP A 401 39.65 16.67 10.50
CA ASP A 401 39.94 16.40 9.09
C ASP A 401 39.18 17.35 8.19
N ALA A 402 39.77 17.69 7.05
CA ALA A 402 39.02 18.21 5.92
C ALA A 402 38.62 17.03 5.02
N VAL A 403 37.36 16.60 5.15
CA VAL A 403 36.83 15.38 4.49
C VAL A 403 37.13 15.40 2.98
N PHE A 404 37.77 14.34 2.48
CA PHE A 404 38.23 14.14 1.08
C PHE A 404 39.36 15.06 0.58
N PHE A 405 39.83 15.99 1.40
CA PHE A 405 40.91 16.92 1.04
C PHE A 405 42.22 16.59 1.77
N ALA A 406 42.18 16.48 3.10
CA ALA A 406 43.34 16.21 3.94
C ALA A 406 42.93 15.68 5.31
N ASP A 407 43.61 14.63 5.77
CA ASP A 407 43.48 14.10 7.13
C ASP A 407 44.36 14.88 8.11
N ASN A 408 43.93 15.00 9.37
CA ASN A 408 44.62 15.63 10.49
C ASN A 408 45.06 17.09 10.19
N VAL A 409 44.13 17.89 9.66
CA VAL A 409 44.32 19.34 9.49
C VAL A 409 44.64 19.99 10.84
N ILE A 410 44.01 19.48 11.91
CA ILE A 410 44.36 19.75 13.29
C ILE A 410 44.47 18.40 14.01
N ASP A 411 45.57 18.21 14.75
CA ASP A 411 45.87 16.98 15.47
C ASP A 411 45.97 17.28 16.97
N ASN A 412 45.27 16.48 17.79
CA ASN A 412 45.33 16.48 19.24
C ASN A 412 45.14 17.86 19.88
N LEU A 413 44.13 18.62 19.43
CA LEU A 413 43.79 19.92 20.02
C LEU A 413 43.10 19.69 21.35
N ALA A 414 43.79 19.91 22.46
CA ALA A 414 43.24 19.75 23.81
C ALA A 414 42.32 20.93 24.22
N TYR A 415 41.42 20.69 25.18
CA TYR A 415 40.56 21.75 25.72
C TYR A 415 41.39 22.96 26.20
N GLY A 416 40.98 24.15 25.78
CA GLY A 416 41.65 25.41 26.08
C GLY A 416 42.81 25.77 25.13
N ALA A 417 43.27 24.84 24.29
CA ALA A 417 44.27 25.12 23.27
C ALA A 417 43.64 25.61 21.96
N PHE A 418 44.39 26.44 21.26
CA PHE A 418 44.01 26.99 19.96
C PHE A 418 45.16 26.92 18.96
N THR A 419 44.82 26.91 17.67
CA THR A 419 45.80 26.90 16.58
C THR A 419 46.29 28.30 16.23
N ALA A 420 47.44 28.39 15.57
CA ALA A 420 47.77 29.58 14.79
C ALA A 420 46.77 29.76 13.62
N TYR A 421 46.70 30.96 13.06
CA TYR A 421 45.91 31.23 11.86
C TYR A 421 46.48 30.50 10.64
N LEU A 422 45.65 29.68 9.99
CA LEU A 422 45.89 29.01 8.71
C LEU A 422 45.10 29.73 7.61
N SER A 423 45.69 29.91 6.43
CA SER A 423 45.05 30.65 5.33
C SER A 423 44.42 29.70 4.30
N PHE A 424 43.09 29.72 4.22
CA PHE A 424 42.29 28.91 3.30
C PHE A 424 41.84 29.74 2.08
N ASP A 425 41.56 29.05 0.98
CA ASP A 425 40.85 29.67 -0.14
C ASP A 425 39.37 29.86 0.25
N PRO A 426 38.68 30.92 -0.19
CA PRO A 426 37.27 31.11 0.13
C PRO A 426 36.40 30.03 -0.54
N ASP A 427 36.01 29.00 0.21
CA ASP A 427 35.16 27.89 -0.24
C ASP A 427 34.38 27.23 0.93
N LYS A 428 33.67 26.13 0.66
CA LYS A 428 32.95 25.31 1.63
C LYS A 428 33.76 24.06 2.01
N TYR A 429 34.09 23.94 3.29
CA TYR A 429 34.86 22.81 3.82
C TYR A 429 33.97 21.90 4.67
N ASP A 430 34.16 20.58 4.57
CA ASP A 430 33.59 19.59 5.50
C ASP A 430 34.64 19.26 6.54
N LEU A 431 34.37 19.61 7.79
CA LEU A 431 35.28 19.36 8.88
C LEU A 431 34.74 18.23 9.75
N ALA A 432 35.33 17.04 9.62
CA ALA A 432 35.01 15.91 10.48
C ALA A 432 35.80 16.03 11.78
N LEU A 433 35.10 16.07 12.91
CA LEU A 433 35.69 16.09 14.24
C LEU A 433 35.74 14.68 14.79
N ARG A 434 36.91 14.26 15.28
CA ARG A 434 37.14 12.93 15.85
C ARG A 434 37.74 13.03 17.24
N THR A 435 37.54 11.99 18.03
CA THR A 435 38.31 11.84 19.27
C THR A 435 39.74 11.45 18.92
N THR A 436 40.73 12.13 19.48
CA THR A 436 42.14 11.91 19.13
C THR A 436 42.56 10.45 19.18
N GLY A 437 43.19 9.98 18.10
CA GLY A 437 43.69 8.60 17.98
C GLY A 437 42.62 7.54 17.71
N THR A 438 41.39 7.95 17.39
CA THR A 438 40.28 7.05 16.98
C THR A 438 39.82 7.38 15.57
N THR A 439 39.12 6.43 14.94
CA THR A 439 38.42 6.65 13.66
C THR A 439 37.00 7.19 13.86
N ASP A 440 36.55 7.35 15.10
CA ASP A 440 35.17 7.67 15.42
C ASP A 440 34.90 9.16 15.21
N VAL A 441 34.03 9.47 14.25
CA VAL A 441 33.58 10.83 13.95
C VAL A 441 32.51 11.23 14.97
N ILE A 442 32.80 12.27 15.74
CA ILE A 442 31.87 12.91 16.69
C ILE A 442 30.75 13.60 15.92
N ALA A 443 31.14 14.43 14.94
CA ALA A 443 30.25 15.15 14.04
C ALA A 443 31.07 15.71 12.87
N SER A 444 30.43 15.86 11.72
CA SER A 444 30.99 16.60 10.59
C SER A 444 30.24 17.91 10.43
N TYR A 445 30.97 19.03 10.32
CA TYR A 445 30.39 20.36 10.15
C TYR A 445 30.74 20.95 8.79
N ARG A 446 29.74 21.58 8.16
CA ARG A 446 29.90 22.32 6.93
C ARG A 446 30.28 23.77 7.23
N VAL A 447 31.56 24.08 7.03
CA VAL A 447 32.13 25.41 7.24
C VAL A 447 32.15 26.17 5.91
N ASP A 448 31.20 27.09 5.72
CA ASP A 448 31.12 27.96 4.55
C ASP A 448 31.84 29.30 4.81
N ILE A 449 33.03 29.45 4.23
CA ILE A 449 33.84 30.68 4.31
C ILE A 449 33.98 31.37 2.95
N SER A 450 33.16 30.99 1.97
CA SER A 450 33.23 31.48 0.58
C SER A 450 33.09 33.00 0.45
N ASN A 451 32.31 33.62 1.34
CA ASN A 451 32.06 35.07 1.36
C ASN A 451 32.97 35.87 2.31
N LEU A 452 34.04 35.25 2.83
CA LEU A 452 34.91 35.85 3.84
C LEU A 452 36.30 36.25 3.31
N SER A 453 36.46 36.40 1.99
CA SER A 453 37.74 36.79 1.38
C SER A 453 38.33 38.07 2.00
N GLY A 454 39.59 38.00 2.42
CA GLY A 454 40.31 39.08 3.11
C GLY A 454 40.01 39.22 4.60
N LYS A 455 39.12 38.40 5.17
CA LYS A 455 38.76 38.43 6.60
C LYS A 455 39.53 37.37 7.40
N ALA A 456 39.59 37.58 8.70
CA ALA A 456 40.00 36.56 9.67
C ALA A 456 38.78 36.07 10.45
N VAL A 457 38.74 34.77 10.76
CA VAL A 457 37.69 34.13 11.56
C VAL A 457 38.32 33.30 12.68
N TYR A 458 37.80 33.43 13.89
CA TYR A 458 38.18 32.63 15.04
C TYR A 458 37.12 31.56 15.27
N VAL A 459 37.41 30.33 14.86
CA VAL A 459 36.51 29.19 14.98
C VAL A 459 36.67 28.58 16.37
N PHE A 460 35.58 28.23 17.04
CA PHE A 460 35.62 27.63 18.37
C PHE A 460 34.58 26.53 18.52
N ALA A 461 34.99 25.42 19.13
CA ALA A 461 34.07 24.39 19.61
C ALA A 461 33.34 24.90 20.86
N SER A 462 32.03 24.74 20.92
CA SER A 462 31.16 25.33 21.95
C SER A 462 30.11 24.32 22.43
N GLY A 463 29.75 24.37 23.72
CA GLY A 463 28.73 23.50 24.31
C GLY A 463 29.30 22.18 24.85
N LEU A 464 28.40 21.25 25.14
CA LEU A 464 28.64 19.99 25.81
C LEU A 464 28.38 18.80 24.87
N LEU A 465 29.30 17.83 24.78
CA LEU A 465 29.17 16.63 23.96
C LEU A 465 28.00 15.73 24.43
N SER A 466 27.71 15.74 25.74
CA SER A 466 26.68 14.88 26.35
C SER A 466 25.62 15.65 27.15
N GLY A 467 25.46 16.96 26.91
CA GLY A 467 24.58 17.83 27.71
C GLY A 467 23.97 19.01 26.93
N ASP A 468 23.31 19.90 27.68
CA ASP A 468 22.70 21.15 27.17
C ASP A 468 23.50 22.34 27.74
N PRO A 469 23.94 23.31 26.91
CA PRO A 469 23.81 23.42 25.45
C PRO A 469 24.62 22.38 24.67
N ALA A 470 24.01 21.78 23.65
CA ALA A 470 24.62 20.74 22.81
C ALA A 470 25.87 21.25 22.06
N PHE A 471 26.84 20.37 21.88
CA PHE A 471 28.08 20.64 21.15
C PHE A 471 27.83 21.18 19.72
N GLY A 472 28.61 22.20 19.34
CA GLY A 472 28.57 22.83 18.01
C GLY A 472 29.87 23.54 17.67
N LEU A 473 30.02 23.90 16.39
CA LEU A 473 31.17 24.64 15.87
C LEU A 473 30.74 26.05 15.41
N PHE A 474 31.44 27.07 15.90
CA PHE A 474 31.08 28.48 15.69
C PHE A 474 32.27 29.27 15.15
N GLY A 475 32.04 30.36 14.42
CA GLY A 475 33.07 31.28 13.94
C GLY A 475 32.78 32.73 14.35
N ALA A 476 33.67 33.36 15.09
CA ALA A 476 33.62 34.78 15.44
C ALA A 476 34.38 35.64 14.40
N LEU A 477 33.72 36.69 13.91
CA LEU A 477 34.27 37.69 13.01
C LEU A 477 34.70 38.96 13.77
N ALA A 478 35.55 39.78 13.14
CA ALA A 478 36.10 41.00 13.76
C ALA A 478 35.05 42.07 14.15
N ASP A 479 33.89 42.06 13.51
CA ASP A 479 32.76 42.95 13.82
C ASP A 479 31.88 42.43 14.98
N GLY A 480 32.22 41.28 15.58
CA GLY A 480 31.47 40.65 16.66
C GLY A 480 30.40 39.66 16.19
N THR A 481 30.19 39.50 14.89
CA THR A 481 29.26 38.49 14.36
C THR A 481 29.76 37.08 14.68
N VAL A 482 28.90 36.24 15.26
CA VAL A 482 29.15 34.82 15.46
C VAL A 482 28.27 34.01 14.51
N VAL A 483 28.87 33.09 13.76
CA VAL A 483 28.19 32.20 12.82
C VAL A 483 28.24 30.77 13.38
N GLU A 484 27.09 30.11 13.45
CA GLU A 484 27.00 28.67 13.72
C GLU A 484 27.18 27.89 12.42
N PHE A 485 28.07 26.89 12.42
CA PHE A 485 28.24 26.01 11.26
C PHE A 485 27.26 24.83 11.37
N PRO A 486 26.47 24.55 10.32
CA PRO A 486 25.55 23.41 10.32
C PRO A 486 26.32 22.09 10.21
N LEU A 487 25.66 20.98 10.57
CA LEU A 487 26.16 19.64 10.26
C LEU A 487 26.29 19.44 8.74
N THR A 488 27.25 18.62 8.34
CA THR A 488 27.44 18.19 6.96
C THR A 488 26.21 17.39 6.50
N PRO A 489 25.55 17.77 5.39
CA PRO A 489 24.53 16.93 4.76
C PRO A 489 25.13 15.58 4.36
N THR A 490 24.51 14.48 4.76
CA THR A 490 24.95 13.12 4.39
C THR A 490 23.88 12.33 3.65
N THR A 491 24.33 11.29 2.96
CA THR A 491 23.54 10.23 2.36
C THR A 491 24.08 8.88 2.81
N ARG A 492 23.24 7.85 2.79
CA ARG A 492 23.62 6.47 3.11
C ARG A 492 23.95 5.71 1.84
N VAL A 493 25.15 5.17 1.71
CA VAL A 493 25.59 4.46 0.50
C VAL A 493 26.15 3.09 0.84
N GLN A 494 25.67 2.05 0.17
CA GLN A 494 26.29 0.72 0.18
C GLN A 494 26.96 0.48 -1.18
N VAL A 495 28.22 0.04 -1.16
CA VAL A 495 28.96 -0.30 -2.37
C VAL A 495 29.17 -1.80 -2.45
N VAL A 496 28.94 -2.38 -3.62
CA VAL A 496 29.10 -3.82 -3.89
C VAL A 496 30.09 -4.01 -5.03
N HIS A 497 31.10 -4.85 -4.84
CA HIS A 497 32.05 -5.20 -5.88
C HIS A 497 31.57 -6.44 -6.66
N ASN A 498 31.08 -6.23 -7.87
CA ASN A 498 30.62 -7.29 -8.77
C ASN A 498 31.41 -7.31 -10.11
N SER A 499 32.65 -6.86 -10.10
CA SER A 499 33.58 -6.96 -11.23
C SER A 499 34.56 -8.12 -11.01
N PRO A 500 34.60 -9.15 -11.89
CA PRO A 500 35.34 -10.40 -11.65
C PRO A 500 36.86 -10.28 -11.45
N ALA A 501 37.50 -9.24 -11.97
CA ALA A 501 38.92 -8.94 -11.77
C ALA A 501 39.25 -7.51 -12.22
N PRO A 502 40.30 -6.88 -11.64
CA PRO A 502 41.07 -7.31 -10.46
C PRO A 502 40.36 -6.93 -9.14
N THR A 503 40.93 -7.32 -7.99
CA THR A 503 40.69 -6.63 -6.71
C THR A 503 41.12 -5.16 -6.88
N VAL A 504 40.34 -4.24 -6.32
CA VAL A 504 40.56 -2.80 -6.52
C VAL A 504 40.53 -2.04 -5.21
N ASP A 505 41.25 -0.93 -5.20
CA ASP A 505 41.14 0.10 -4.17
C ASP A 505 40.12 1.14 -4.64
N VAL A 506 39.28 1.62 -3.73
CA VAL A 506 38.28 2.66 -4.01
C VAL A 506 38.66 3.92 -3.25
N TYR A 507 38.90 5.00 -3.97
CA TYR A 507 39.16 6.35 -3.45
C TYR A 507 37.92 7.23 -3.60
N ALA A 508 37.68 8.14 -2.66
CA ALA A 508 36.79 9.30 -2.85
C ALA A 508 37.57 10.60 -2.60
N GLY A 509 37.60 11.48 -3.61
CA GLY A 509 38.57 12.56 -3.63
C GLY A 509 39.98 11.98 -3.54
N ASN A 510 40.77 12.45 -2.56
CA ASN A 510 42.12 11.93 -2.31
C ASN A 510 42.17 10.85 -1.22
N THR A 511 41.04 10.49 -0.61
CA THR A 511 40.96 9.55 0.51
C THR A 511 40.72 8.13 0.01
N LEU A 512 41.53 7.16 0.46
CA LEU A 512 41.28 5.73 0.25
C LEU A 512 40.10 5.31 1.12
N LEU A 513 38.96 5.01 0.49
CA LEU A 513 37.74 4.57 1.17
C LEU A 513 37.72 3.07 1.44
N LEU A 514 38.08 2.27 0.44
CA LEU A 514 38.10 0.81 0.53
C LEU A 514 39.42 0.30 0.00
N ASP A 515 40.19 -0.34 0.87
CA ASP A 515 41.46 -0.97 0.54
C ASP A 515 41.21 -2.45 0.18
N ASN A 516 41.81 -2.92 -0.91
CA ASN A 516 41.73 -4.30 -1.37
C ASN A 516 40.29 -4.83 -1.49
N PHE A 517 39.39 -4.05 -2.10
CA PHE A 517 37.97 -4.40 -2.21
C PHE A 517 37.78 -5.63 -3.12
N VAL A 518 37.45 -6.77 -2.50
CA VAL A 518 37.44 -8.09 -3.16
C VAL A 518 36.15 -8.30 -3.98
N PHE A 519 36.26 -9.00 -5.12
CA PHE A 519 35.10 -9.42 -5.91
C PHE A 519 34.08 -10.21 -5.07
N ARG A 520 32.78 -9.92 -5.25
CA ARG A 520 31.63 -10.46 -4.49
C ARG A 520 31.63 -10.10 -3.01
N SER A 521 32.11 -8.90 -2.68
CA SER A 521 32.00 -8.32 -1.34
C SER A 521 31.25 -6.98 -1.37
N ALA A 522 30.76 -6.54 -0.22
CA ALA A 522 30.06 -5.28 -0.07
C ALA A 522 30.46 -4.57 1.22
N THR A 523 30.26 -3.25 1.25
CA THR A 523 30.32 -2.47 2.49
C THR A 523 28.98 -2.58 3.22
N PRO A 524 28.91 -2.34 4.55
CA PRO A 524 27.66 -1.86 5.14
C PRO A 524 27.25 -0.52 4.51
N PHE A 525 26.02 -0.07 4.74
CA PHE A 525 25.66 1.32 4.42
C PHE A 525 26.49 2.30 5.25
N VAL A 526 27.29 3.13 4.58
CA VAL A 526 28.15 4.17 5.18
C VAL A 526 27.64 5.57 4.85
N ASP A 527 27.96 6.54 5.70
CA ASP A 527 27.64 7.95 5.46
C ASP A 527 28.66 8.57 4.49
N LEU A 528 28.16 9.21 3.44
CA LEU A 528 28.95 10.05 2.53
C LEU A 528 28.35 11.45 2.45
N PRO A 529 29.15 12.52 2.32
CA PRO A 529 28.64 13.86 2.05
C PRO A 529 27.70 13.87 0.85
N ALA A 530 26.52 14.44 1.06
CA ALA A 530 25.54 14.70 0.02
C ALA A 530 25.83 16.06 -0.65
N ASP A 531 24.94 16.52 -1.54
CA ASP A 531 24.87 17.89 -2.11
C ASP A 531 25.97 18.33 -3.08
N ARG A 532 26.92 17.47 -3.40
CA ARG A 532 28.03 17.76 -4.32
C ARG A 532 28.43 16.58 -5.20
N ASN A 533 29.17 16.91 -6.25
CA ASN A 533 29.90 15.92 -7.04
C ASN A 533 31.08 15.36 -6.22
N LEU A 534 31.01 14.08 -5.88
CA LEU A 534 32.13 13.30 -5.33
C LEU A 534 32.80 12.52 -6.47
N ARG A 535 34.13 12.65 -6.57
CA ARG A 535 34.93 11.88 -7.52
C ARG A 535 35.38 10.58 -6.87
N PHE A 536 34.95 9.45 -7.43
CA PHE A 536 35.39 8.12 -7.02
C PHE A 536 36.47 7.62 -7.96
N GLY A 537 37.62 7.25 -7.41
CA GLY A 537 38.74 6.66 -8.13
C GLY A 537 38.81 5.16 -7.87
N ILE A 538 38.99 4.37 -8.92
CA ILE A 538 39.23 2.92 -8.80
C ILE A 538 40.67 2.67 -9.20
N ALA A 539 41.46 2.10 -8.31
CA ALA A 539 42.87 1.80 -8.53
C ALA A 539 43.15 0.30 -8.33
N PRO A 540 44.25 -0.24 -8.88
CA PRO A 540 44.66 -1.61 -8.59
C PRO A 540 44.97 -1.81 -7.10
N GLU A 541 44.86 -3.04 -6.58
CA GLU A 541 45.09 -3.42 -5.17
C GLU A 541 46.44 -3.01 -4.53
N ASN A 542 47.40 -2.56 -5.34
CA ASN A 542 48.71 -2.09 -4.90
C ASN A 542 48.88 -0.57 -5.06
N SER A 543 47.77 0.17 -5.13
CA SER A 543 47.79 1.62 -5.28
C SER A 543 48.40 2.29 -4.05
N MET A 544 49.11 3.39 -4.27
CA MET A 544 49.67 4.20 -3.18
C MET A 544 48.93 5.54 -3.04
N SER A 545 48.16 5.93 -4.05
CA SER A 545 47.37 7.16 -4.05
C SER A 545 46.26 7.13 -5.12
N VAL A 546 45.39 8.14 -5.09
CA VAL A 546 44.36 8.36 -6.12
C VAL A 546 44.94 8.57 -7.53
N ASP A 547 46.21 8.93 -7.68
CA ASP A 547 46.83 9.10 -9.00
C ASP A 547 47.05 7.75 -9.73
N ASP A 548 47.02 6.63 -9.00
CA ASP A 548 47.10 5.27 -9.55
C ASP A 548 45.74 4.78 -10.09
N THR A 549 44.72 5.65 -10.09
CA THR A 549 43.36 5.29 -10.53
C THR A 549 43.33 4.93 -12.01
N ILE A 550 42.82 3.74 -12.29
CA ILE A 550 42.61 3.19 -13.63
C ILE A 550 41.21 3.51 -14.19
N ALA A 551 40.27 3.89 -13.31
CA ALA A 551 38.98 4.44 -13.68
C ALA A 551 38.56 5.53 -12.67
N SER A 552 37.78 6.51 -13.13
CA SER A 552 37.24 7.58 -12.30
C SER A 552 35.78 7.82 -12.65
N PHE A 553 34.96 7.99 -11.62
CA PHE A 553 33.53 8.26 -11.73
C PHE A 553 33.20 9.50 -10.91
N THR A 554 32.14 10.21 -11.28
CA THR A 554 31.61 11.31 -10.47
C THR A 554 30.16 10.97 -10.12
N ALA A 555 29.83 10.98 -8.83
CA ALA A 555 28.45 10.80 -8.37
C ALA A 555 28.05 12.00 -7.51
N ASN A 556 26.78 12.39 -7.62
CA ASN A 556 26.16 13.37 -6.76
C ASN A 556 25.00 12.68 -6.05
N PHE A 557 25.01 12.72 -4.72
CA PHE A 557 23.99 12.09 -3.90
C PHE A 557 23.13 13.17 -3.25
N GLU A 558 21.83 12.93 -3.26
CA GLU A 558 20.87 13.80 -2.58
C GLU A 558 20.88 13.54 -1.08
N GLU A 559 20.69 14.59 -0.29
CA GLU A 559 20.65 14.53 1.17
C GLU A 559 19.51 13.62 1.66
N GLY A 560 19.81 12.78 2.65
CA GLY A 560 18.82 11.92 3.32
C GLY A 560 18.32 10.72 2.50
N LYS A 561 18.81 10.52 1.27
CA LYS A 561 18.52 9.32 0.48
C LYS A 561 19.46 8.16 0.84
N THR A 562 19.03 6.96 0.50
CA THR A 562 19.80 5.73 0.60
C THR A 562 20.10 5.19 -0.80
N TYR A 563 21.37 4.94 -1.10
CA TYR A 563 21.83 4.47 -2.40
C TYR A 563 22.56 3.14 -2.33
N MET A 564 22.36 2.30 -3.35
CA MET A 564 23.23 1.16 -3.61
C MET A 564 24.05 1.42 -4.87
N VAL A 565 25.35 1.16 -4.80
CA VAL A 565 26.30 1.30 -5.90
C VAL A 565 26.88 -0.07 -6.21
N MET A 566 26.63 -0.57 -7.43
CA MET A 566 27.18 -1.82 -7.90
C MET A 566 28.34 -1.51 -8.85
N ALA A 567 29.55 -1.89 -8.46
CA ALA A 567 30.72 -1.84 -9.33
C ALA A 567 30.73 -3.11 -10.19
N ALA A 568 30.29 -3.02 -11.45
CA ALA A 568 30.14 -4.17 -12.34
C ALA A 568 30.72 -3.90 -13.74
N GLY A 569 30.89 -4.96 -14.52
CA GLY A 569 31.62 -4.93 -15.80
C GLY A 569 33.03 -5.48 -15.64
N VAL A 570 33.84 -5.39 -16.71
CA VAL A 570 35.21 -5.91 -16.72
C VAL A 570 36.16 -4.78 -17.11
N VAL A 571 37.21 -4.58 -16.31
CA VAL A 571 38.23 -3.56 -16.58
C VAL A 571 38.89 -3.83 -17.94
N GLY A 572 38.90 -2.82 -18.82
CA GLY A 572 39.46 -2.92 -20.17
C GLY A 572 38.57 -3.62 -21.21
N SER A 573 37.37 -4.10 -20.83
CA SER A 573 36.40 -4.65 -21.79
C SER A 573 35.74 -3.54 -22.61
N ALA A 574 35.68 -3.71 -23.93
CA ALA A 574 34.96 -2.80 -24.81
C ALA A 574 33.44 -3.05 -24.81
N GLU A 575 33.00 -4.28 -24.51
CA GLU A 575 31.59 -4.67 -24.57
C GLU A 575 30.81 -4.26 -23.31
N LYS A 576 31.37 -4.56 -22.13
CA LYS A 576 30.83 -4.15 -20.82
C LYS A 576 31.98 -3.60 -19.98
N PRO A 577 32.39 -2.35 -20.22
CA PRO A 577 33.45 -1.72 -19.44
C PRO A 577 33.06 -1.66 -17.97
N PHE A 578 34.05 -1.72 -17.09
CA PHE A 578 33.86 -1.47 -15.67
C PHE A 578 33.15 -0.12 -15.45
N ASN A 579 32.04 -0.14 -14.69
CA ASN A 579 31.23 1.04 -14.41
C ASN A 579 30.61 0.95 -13.00
N LEU A 580 30.18 2.10 -12.48
CA LEU A 580 29.40 2.19 -11.23
C LEU A 580 27.92 2.39 -11.57
N PHE A 581 27.10 1.42 -11.20
CA PHE A 581 25.66 1.48 -11.36
C PHE A 581 25.02 1.90 -10.04
N VAL A 582 24.32 3.03 -10.05
CA VAL A 582 23.77 3.66 -8.84
C VAL A 582 22.25 3.51 -8.84
N SER A 583 21.69 3.06 -7.73
CA SER A 583 20.25 3.04 -7.46
C SER A 583 19.94 3.88 -6.23
N ASP A 584 18.95 4.77 -6.32
CA ASP A 584 18.45 5.61 -5.22
C ASP A 584 17.23 4.99 -4.51
N GLN A 585 16.89 3.74 -4.86
CA GLN A 585 15.76 2.99 -4.30
C GLN A 585 16.19 1.97 -3.26
N ALA A 586 17.44 2.04 -2.78
CA ALA A 586 17.98 1.09 -1.83
C ALA A 586 17.26 1.18 -0.48
N ARG A 587 17.03 0.03 0.16
CA ARG A 587 16.33 -0.08 1.45
C ARG A 587 17.25 -0.70 2.49
N GLU A 588 17.25 -0.15 3.71
CA GLU A 588 17.95 -0.72 4.86
C GLU A 588 17.04 -1.65 5.70
N ASN A 589 15.71 -1.54 5.53
CA ASN A 589 14.73 -2.32 6.28
C ASN A 589 13.70 -2.94 5.34
N ALA A 590 13.22 -4.13 5.70
CA ALA A 590 12.12 -4.80 5.02
C ALA A 590 10.75 -4.30 5.51
N VAL A 591 9.70 -4.65 4.76
CA VAL A 591 8.32 -4.51 5.24
C VAL A 591 8.05 -5.59 6.31
N PRO A 592 7.43 -5.25 7.47
CA PRO A 592 7.18 -6.24 8.53
C PRO A 592 6.36 -7.45 8.03
N GLY A 593 6.88 -8.67 8.25
CA GLY A 593 6.27 -9.93 7.81
C GLY A 593 6.60 -10.33 6.36
N PHE A 594 7.49 -9.57 5.70
CA PHE A 594 7.92 -9.82 4.34
C PHE A 594 9.45 -9.80 4.23
N SER A 595 9.95 -10.53 3.25
CA SER A 595 11.29 -10.41 2.71
C SER A 595 11.24 -9.48 1.50
N SER A 596 11.94 -8.35 1.56
CA SER A 596 11.97 -7.35 0.47
C SER A 596 13.15 -7.63 -0.45
N LEU A 597 12.90 -8.02 -1.71
CA LEU A 597 13.93 -8.40 -2.67
C LEU A 597 14.00 -7.43 -3.84
N GLY A 598 15.16 -6.82 -4.06
CA GLY A 598 15.51 -6.16 -5.33
C GLY A 598 16.39 -7.06 -6.19
N LEU A 599 16.60 -6.70 -7.46
CA LEU A 599 17.52 -7.41 -8.36
C LEU A 599 18.47 -6.43 -9.05
N PHE A 600 19.72 -6.85 -9.25
CA PHE A 600 20.68 -6.25 -10.18
C PHE A 600 21.21 -7.30 -11.16
N HIS A 601 21.14 -7.04 -12.46
CA HIS A 601 21.77 -7.94 -13.44
C HIS A 601 23.24 -7.56 -13.70
N GLY A 602 24.17 -8.36 -13.17
CA GLY A 602 25.62 -8.15 -13.31
C GLY A 602 26.40 -9.28 -13.99
N LEU A 603 25.72 -10.31 -14.50
CA LEU A 603 26.35 -11.40 -15.23
C LEU A 603 26.90 -10.91 -16.58
N PHE A 604 28.21 -11.02 -16.77
CA PHE A 604 28.90 -10.59 -17.98
C PHE A 604 28.75 -11.61 -19.11
N THR A 605 28.45 -11.11 -20.31
CA THR A 605 28.38 -11.87 -21.56
C THR A 605 28.96 -11.04 -22.72
N THR A 606 29.48 -11.71 -23.76
CA THR A 606 29.92 -11.04 -25.00
C THR A 606 28.76 -10.72 -25.96
N LEU A 607 27.60 -11.34 -25.76
CA LEU A 607 26.36 -11.07 -26.49
C LEU A 607 25.37 -10.37 -25.57
N PRO A 608 24.45 -9.52 -26.07
CA PRO A 608 23.37 -8.98 -25.27
C PRO A 608 22.57 -10.10 -24.60
N LEU A 609 22.47 -10.04 -23.27
CA LEU A 609 21.67 -10.94 -22.45
C LEU A 609 20.86 -10.06 -21.50
N ASN A 610 19.54 -10.22 -21.57
CA ASN A 610 18.63 -9.77 -20.53
C ASN A 610 18.14 -11.03 -19.80
N ILE A 611 17.72 -10.87 -18.54
CA ILE A 611 17.25 -12.00 -17.73
C ILE A 611 15.81 -11.79 -17.26
N ASP A 612 15.06 -12.89 -17.18
CA ASP A 612 13.80 -12.95 -16.45
C ASP A 612 14.03 -13.70 -15.14
N VAL A 613 13.31 -13.30 -14.10
CA VAL A 613 13.32 -13.88 -12.77
C VAL A 613 11.91 -14.31 -12.43
N GLN A 614 11.72 -15.61 -12.25
CA GLN A 614 10.41 -16.20 -11.98
C GLN A 614 10.44 -16.98 -10.68
N GLU A 615 9.46 -16.75 -9.82
CA GLU A 615 9.18 -17.62 -8.68
C GLU A 615 8.18 -18.68 -9.16
N ARG A 616 8.38 -19.93 -8.77
CA ARG A 616 7.69 -21.05 -9.40
C ARG A 616 6.19 -21.15 -9.14
N LEU A 617 5.70 -20.63 -8.02
CA LEU A 617 4.28 -20.66 -7.66
C LEU A 617 3.62 -19.29 -7.86
N ALA A 618 4.36 -18.21 -7.62
CA ALA A 618 3.90 -16.84 -7.74
C ALA A 618 4.04 -16.28 -9.17
N GLY A 619 4.87 -16.91 -10.01
CA GLY A 619 5.09 -16.51 -11.41
C GLY A 619 6.19 -15.47 -11.59
N PRO A 620 6.14 -14.65 -12.65
CA PRO A 620 7.19 -13.69 -12.96
C PRO A 620 7.34 -12.63 -11.85
N VAL A 621 8.59 -12.40 -11.45
CA VAL A 621 8.96 -11.41 -10.43
C VAL A 621 9.58 -10.19 -11.09
N PHE A 622 10.57 -10.41 -11.96
CA PHE A 622 11.24 -9.36 -12.71
C PHE A 622 11.44 -9.80 -14.15
N ASP A 623 10.95 -9.01 -15.09
CA ASP A 623 11.01 -9.33 -16.51
C ASP A 623 11.97 -8.39 -17.25
N ASP A 624 12.65 -8.93 -18.27
CA ASP A 624 13.51 -8.23 -19.22
C ASP A 624 14.59 -7.35 -18.56
N VAL A 625 15.23 -7.85 -17.51
CA VAL A 625 16.23 -7.09 -16.75
C VAL A 625 17.54 -7.07 -17.51
N ALA A 626 17.89 -5.90 -18.07
CA ALA A 626 19.12 -5.69 -18.82
C ALA A 626 20.36 -5.57 -17.91
N PHE A 627 21.54 -5.97 -18.42
CA PHE A 627 22.80 -5.82 -17.71
C PHE A 627 23.01 -4.38 -17.21
N GLY A 628 23.40 -4.24 -15.94
CA GLY A 628 23.62 -2.94 -15.29
C GLY A 628 22.35 -2.30 -14.73
N SER A 629 21.19 -2.94 -14.85
CA SER A 629 19.92 -2.40 -14.37
C SER A 629 19.57 -2.92 -12.99
N TYR A 630 18.99 -2.04 -12.17
CA TYR A 630 18.30 -2.40 -10.94
C TYR A 630 16.80 -2.51 -11.16
N THR A 631 16.16 -3.39 -10.41
CA THR A 631 14.70 -3.42 -10.28
C THR A 631 14.23 -2.70 -9.01
N SER A 632 12.94 -2.39 -8.95
CA SER A 632 12.30 -2.03 -7.69
C SER A 632 12.20 -3.25 -6.79
N TYR A 633 12.12 -3.04 -5.47
CA TYR A 633 11.90 -4.13 -4.52
C TYR A 633 10.51 -4.75 -4.69
N SER A 634 10.46 -6.07 -4.68
CA SER A 634 9.24 -6.87 -4.53
C SER A 634 9.20 -7.49 -3.14
N ASP A 635 8.04 -7.43 -2.49
CA ASP A 635 7.85 -7.91 -1.11
C ASP A 635 7.19 -9.28 -1.14
N PHE A 636 7.90 -10.30 -0.65
CA PHE A 636 7.43 -11.68 -0.54
C PHE A 636 7.06 -11.99 0.90
N PRO A 637 5.94 -12.66 1.19
CA PRO A 637 5.69 -13.20 2.51
C PRO A 637 6.89 -13.99 3.02
N ASP A 638 7.16 -14.00 4.32
CA ASP A 638 8.28 -14.80 4.83
C ASP A 638 8.01 -16.29 4.57
N GLY A 639 8.82 -16.91 3.70
CA GLY A 639 8.58 -18.24 3.18
C GLY A 639 9.76 -18.81 2.39
N GLU A 640 9.64 -20.07 2.00
CA GLU A 640 10.60 -20.75 1.14
C GLU A 640 10.23 -20.57 -0.32
N TYR A 641 11.19 -20.10 -1.13
CA TYR A 641 10.98 -19.79 -2.53
C TYR A 641 12.06 -20.42 -3.40
N TYR A 642 11.67 -20.80 -4.62
CA TYR A 642 12.59 -21.26 -5.66
C TYR A 642 12.51 -20.30 -6.84
N ILE A 643 13.61 -19.62 -7.10
CA ILE A 643 13.73 -18.59 -8.11
C ILE A 643 14.48 -19.15 -9.31
N ASP A 644 13.83 -19.15 -10.46
CA ASP A 644 14.42 -19.47 -11.74
C ASP A 644 14.93 -18.18 -12.40
N ILE A 645 16.18 -18.21 -12.86
CA ILE A 645 16.77 -17.16 -13.67
C ILE A 645 16.88 -17.69 -15.11
N THR A 646 16.15 -17.09 -16.05
CA THR A 646 16.16 -17.48 -17.46
C THR A 646 16.69 -16.34 -18.33
N GLN A 647 17.06 -16.66 -19.57
CA GLN A 647 17.26 -15.62 -20.58
C GLN A 647 15.92 -14.99 -20.94
N ALA A 648 15.88 -13.66 -21.04
CA ALA A 648 14.63 -12.92 -21.26
C ALA A 648 13.88 -13.38 -22.50
N GLY A 649 12.59 -13.71 -22.34
CA GLY A 649 11.71 -14.17 -23.41
C GLY A 649 12.06 -15.55 -24.00
N LEU A 650 12.98 -16.30 -23.38
CA LEU A 650 13.35 -17.67 -23.74
C LEU A 650 13.20 -18.59 -22.52
N ASP A 651 13.00 -19.89 -22.78
CA ASP A 651 12.95 -20.90 -21.72
C ASP A 651 14.34 -21.35 -21.23
N ASP A 652 15.41 -20.80 -21.82
CA ASP A 652 16.81 -21.14 -21.50
C ASP A 652 17.13 -20.78 -20.04
N LEU A 653 17.21 -21.80 -19.20
CA LEU A 653 17.46 -21.69 -17.76
C LEU A 653 18.95 -21.47 -17.49
N LEU A 654 19.28 -20.40 -16.77
CA LEU A 654 20.62 -20.15 -16.25
C LEU A 654 20.83 -20.85 -14.89
N GLY A 655 19.79 -20.86 -14.05
CA GLY A 655 19.78 -21.66 -12.84
C GLY A 655 18.54 -21.47 -11.97
N THR A 656 18.26 -22.47 -11.13
CA THR A 656 17.25 -22.42 -10.06
C THR A 656 17.95 -22.22 -8.73
N HIS A 657 17.50 -21.27 -7.93
CA HIS A 657 18.11 -20.94 -6.64
C HIS A 657 17.08 -20.94 -5.52
N ARG A 658 17.49 -21.43 -4.36
CA ARG A 658 16.65 -21.47 -3.17
C ARG A 658 16.83 -20.20 -2.34
N ILE A 659 15.71 -19.57 -1.97
CA ILE A 659 15.64 -18.51 -0.96
C ILE A 659 15.22 -19.16 0.36
N ASP A 660 16.13 -19.17 1.34
CA ASP A 660 15.89 -19.79 2.64
C ASP A 660 15.23 -18.78 3.61
N PRO A 661 14.01 -19.05 4.11
CA PRO A 661 13.35 -18.15 5.05
C PRO A 661 14.14 -17.94 6.33
N ALA A 662 14.96 -18.91 6.77
CA ALA A 662 15.80 -18.75 7.97
C ALA A 662 16.84 -17.62 7.82
N ILE A 663 17.21 -17.29 6.58
CA ILE A 663 18.20 -16.26 6.26
C ILE A 663 17.51 -14.94 5.91
N PHE A 664 16.42 -14.99 5.13
CA PHE A 664 15.79 -13.82 4.51
C PHE A 664 14.60 -13.25 5.29
N ALA A 665 13.95 -14.00 6.18
CA ALA A 665 12.72 -13.56 6.84
C ALA A 665 12.89 -12.21 7.55
N GLY A 666 12.01 -11.26 7.24
CA GLY A 666 12.04 -9.89 7.77
C GLY A 666 13.27 -9.05 7.35
N LYS A 667 14.02 -9.48 6.32
CA LYS A 667 15.19 -8.75 5.80
C LYS A 667 14.95 -8.21 4.40
N THR A 668 15.70 -7.16 4.09
CA THR A 668 15.80 -6.59 2.75
C THR A 668 17.11 -7.05 2.14
N ALA A 669 17.08 -7.42 0.85
CA ALA A 669 18.29 -7.83 0.13
C ALA A 669 18.17 -7.43 -1.34
N VAL A 670 19.32 -7.13 -1.96
CA VAL A 670 19.41 -7.05 -3.42
C VAL A 670 20.05 -8.35 -3.91
N LEU A 671 19.29 -9.10 -4.70
CA LEU A 671 19.82 -10.21 -5.47
C LEU A 671 20.65 -9.65 -6.62
N PHE A 672 21.81 -10.23 -6.90
CA PHE A 672 22.59 -9.84 -8.06
C PHE A 672 23.20 -11.04 -8.77
N THR A 673 23.07 -11.05 -10.10
CA THR A 673 23.78 -12.03 -10.92
C THR A 673 25.24 -11.61 -11.07
N SER A 674 26.14 -12.58 -11.03
CA SER A 674 27.58 -12.36 -10.99
C SER A 674 28.33 -13.38 -11.84
N GLY A 675 29.50 -13.00 -12.35
CA GLY A 675 30.39 -13.88 -13.11
C GLY A 675 30.44 -13.57 -14.62
N ILE A 676 31.06 -14.47 -15.36
CA ILE A 676 31.23 -14.45 -16.82
C ILE A 676 30.57 -15.72 -17.37
N LEU A 677 29.47 -15.57 -18.12
CA LEU A 677 28.77 -16.73 -18.69
C LEU A 677 29.70 -17.45 -19.68
N GLY A 678 29.89 -18.76 -19.48
CA GLY A 678 30.83 -19.58 -20.26
C GLY A 678 32.32 -19.36 -19.95
N GLY A 679 32.65 -18.52 -18.95
CA GLY A 679 34.02 -18.31 -18.46
C GLY A 679 34.38 -19.19 -17.26
N SER A 680 35.60 -19.03 -16.74
CA SER A 680 36.07 -19.78 -15.55
C SER A 680 35.44 -19.31 -14.23
N LEU A 681 34.92 -18.07 -14.19
CA LEU A 681 34.13 -17.53 -13.09
C LEU A 681 32.66 -17.55 -13.50
N GLY A 682 32.10 -18.75 -13.65
CA GLY A 682 30.76 -18.97 -14.21
C GLY A 682 29.63 -18.21 -13.51
N TYR A 683 28.40 -18.39 -14.03
CA TYR A 683 27.20 -17.80 -13.47
C TYR A 683 27.01 -18.16 -11.98
N GLY A 684 26.62 -17.16 -11.19
CA GLY A 684 26.08 -17.35 -9.84
C GLY A 684 25.10 -16.24 -9.47
N LEU A 685 24.23 -16.53 -8.51
CA LEU A 685 23.27 -15.58 -7.95
C LEU A 685 23.63 -15.32 -6.48
N PHE A 686 23.72 -14.04 -6.13
CA PHE A 686 24.15 -13.59 -4.80
C PHE A 686 23.08 -12.70 -4.18
N ALA A 687 23.02 -12.62 -2.87
CA ALA A 687 22.28 -11.61 -2.13
C ALA A 687 23.25 -10.74 -1.35
N VAL A 688 23.03 -9.43 -1.39
CA VAL A 688 23.68 -8.47 -0.50
C VAL A 688 22.66 -7.92 0.50
N PHE A 689 23.03 -7.93 1.78
CA PHE A 689 22.23 -7.40 2.88
C PHE A 689 22.74 -6.02 3.33
N PRO A 690 21.92 -5.20 4.02
CA PRO A 690 22.29 -3.84 4.46
C PRO A 690 23.54 -3.75 5.34
N ASP A 691 23.87 -4.82 6.05
CA ASP A 691 25.08 -4.91 6.89
C ASP A 691 26.37 -5.18 6.10
N GLY A 692 26.27 -5.34 4.76
CA GLY A 692 27.39 -5.64 3.88
C GLY A 692 27.64 -7.14 3.69
N THR A 693 26.87 -8.00 4.34
CA THR A 693 26.98 -9.45 4.13
C THR A 693 26.58 -9.80 2.70
N VAL A 694 27.45 -10.54 2.01
CA VAL A 694 27.16 -11.11 0.69
C VAL A 694 27.07 -12.63 0.81
N LEU A 695 25.99 -13.22 0.31
CA LEU A 695 25.72 -14.64 0.34
C LEU A 695 25.48 -15.17 -1.08
N GLU A 696 26.15 -16.25 -1.47
CA GLU A 696 25.80 -16.99 -2.69
C GLU A 696 24.56 -17.85 -2.45
N LEU A 697 23.57 -17.74 -3.33
CA LEU A 697 22.37 -18.56 -3.25
C LEU A 697 22.66 -19.92 -3.88
N PRO A 698 22.39 -21.03 -3.18
CA PRO A 698 22.71 -22.36 -3.69
C PRO A 698 21.92 -22.65 -4.96
N HIS A 699 22.59 -23.23 -5.96
CA HIS A 699 21.92 -23.82 -7.10
C HIS A 699 21.14 -25.05 -6.63
N THR A 700 19.82 -25.01 -6.69
CA THR A 700 18.93 -26.05 -6.16
C THR A 700 17.86 -26.39 -7.19
N PRO A 701 18.20 -27.16 -8.24
CA PRO A 701 17.22 -27.72 -9.16
C PRO A 701 16.15 -28.50 -8.40
N VAL A 702 14.88 -28.22 -8.70
CA VAL A 702 13.74 -28.93 -8.10
C VAL A 702 12.70 -29.26 -9.16
N ALA A 703 11.83 -30.21 -8.88
CA ALA A 703 10.63 -30.54 -9.63
C ALA A 703 9.42 -30.45 -8.70
N ARG A 704 8.24 -30.20 -9.26
CA ARG A 704 6.97 -30.27 -8.53
C ARG A 704 6.42 -31.68 -8.67
N VAL A 705 6.16 -32.38 -7.58
CA VAL A 705 5.73 -33.78 -7.62
C VAL A 705 4.54 -33.99 -6.70
N GLN A 706 3.46 -34.55 -7.24
CA GLN A 706 2.37 -35.14 -6.46
C GLN A 706 2.54 -36.65 -6.46
N ILE A 707 2.48 -37.25 -5.27
CA ILE A 707 2.54 -38.69 -5.07
C ILE A 707 1.14 -39.18 -4.68
N ILE A 708 0.64 -40.23 -5.37
CA ILE A 708 -0.64 -40.91 -5.10
C ILE A 708 -0.38 -42.35 -4.68
N HIS A 709 -1.01 -42.81 -3.59
CA HIS A 709 -0.97 -44.21 -3.20
C HIS A 709 -2.15 -44.99 -3.78
N ASN A 710 -1.88 -45.90 -4.71
CA ASN A 710 -2.88 -46.75 -5.34
C ASN A 710 -2.57 -48.26 -5.21
N SER A 711 -1.62 -48.65 -4.35
CA SER A 711 -1.37 -50.05 -4.06
C SER A 711 -2.36 -50.55 -3.00
N PRO A 712 -3.17 -51.59 -3.29
CA PRO A 712 -4.26 -52.01 -2.41
C PRO A 712 -3.87 -52.45 -0.99
N SER A 713 -2.64 -52.93 -0.79
CA SER A 713 -2.12 -53.36 0.50
C SER A 713 -0.60 -53.58 0.43
N PRO A 714 0.17 -53.28 1.50
CA PRO A 714 -0.24 -52.63 2.76
C PRO A 714 -0.17 -51.09 2.71
N THR A 715 -0.54 -50.40 3.80
CA THR A 715 -0.08 -49.02 4.06
C THR A 715 1.45 -48.97 4.03
N VAL A 716 2.02 -47.92 3.43
CA VAL A 716 3.47 -47.83 3.20
C VAL A 716 4.05 -46.54 3.74
N ASP A 717 5.32 -46.58 4.11
CA ASP A 717 6.16 -45.41 4.31
C ASP A 717 6.94 -45.13 3.02
N VAL A 718 7.12 -43.85 2.68
CA VAL A 718 7.90 -43.42 1.52
C VAL A 718 9.13 -42.64 1.98
N TYR A 719 10.30 -43.09 1.53
CA TYR A 719 11.61 -42.51 1.77
C TYR A 719 12.17 -41.89 0.48
N ALA A 720 12.83 -40.76 0.60
CA ALA A 720 13.73 -40.21 -0.42
C ALA A 720 15.18 -40.36 0.07
N GLY A 721 15.88 -41.38 -0.42
CA GLY A 721 17.15 -41.82 0.17
C GLY A 721 16.94 -42.29 1.61
N ASP A 722 17.61 -41.63 2.56
CA ASP A 722 17.50 -41.95 4.00
C ASP A 722 16.44 -41.12 4.74
N VAL A 723 15.75 -40.21 4.05
CA VAL A 723 14.78 -39.29 4.65
C VAL A 723 13.37 -39.85 4.46
N LEU A 724 12.65 -40.08 5.56
CA LEU A 724 11.21 -40.39 5.54
C LEU A 724 10.46 -39.14 5.09
N ILE A 725 9.83 -39.20 3.91
CA ILE A 725 9.08 -38.08 3.33
C ILE A 725 7.56 -38.24 3.49
N LEU A 726 7.05 -39.47 3.58
CA LEU A 726 5.65 -39.77 3.89
C LEU A 726 5.59 -40.94 4.88
N ASN A 727 4.94 -40.71 6.02
CA ASN A 727 4.76 -41.72 7.06
C ASN A 727 3.31 -42.21 7.06
N ASP A 728 3.11 -43.53 7.16
CA ASP A 728 1.80 -44.20 7.12
C ASP A 728 0.96 -43.74 5.91
N PHE A 729 1.56 -43.69 4.72
CA PHE A 729 0.88 -43.21 3.52
C PHE A 729 -0.24 -44.18 3.14
N GLU A 730 -1.48 -43.77 3.37
CA GLU A 730 -2.67 -44.62 3.27
C GLU A 730 -3.09 -44.87 1.82
N PHE A 731 -3.66 -46.04 1.54
CA PHE A 731 -4.23 -46.38 0.24
C PHE A 731 -5.33 -45.39 -0.17
N ARG A 732 -5.36 -45.01 -1.45
CA ARG A 732 -6.28 -44.02 -2.07
C ARG A 732 -6.08 -42.57 -1.61
N THR A 733 -4.93 -42.25 -1.00
CA THR A 733 -4.56 -40.87 -0.64
C THR A 733 -3.52 -40.28 -1.58
N ALA A 734 -3.42 -38.95 -1.59
CA ALA A 734 -2.46 -38.21 -2.37
C ALA A 734 -1.80 -37.12 -1.51
N THR A 735 -0.59 -36.74 -1.90
CA THR A 735 0.07 -35.54 -1.38
C THR A 735 -0.39 -34.30 -2.17
N PRO A 736 -0.35 -33.11 -1.59
CA PRO A 736 -0.25 -31.90 -2.39
C PRO A 736 1.02 -31.95 -3.26
N PHE A 737 1.09 -31.18 -4.34
CA PHE A 737 2.36 -31.03 -5.06
C PHE A 737 3.45 -30.44 -4.14
N VAL A 738 4.57 -31.15 -4.01
CA VAL A 738 5.74 -30.78 -3.20
C VAL A 738 6.99 -30.60 -4.07
N TYR A 739 8.00 -29.90 -3.54
CA TYR A 739 9.31 -29.82 -4.20
C TYR A 739 10.16 -31.05 -3.88
N LEU A 740 10.63 -31.73 -4.92
CA LEU A 740 11.68 -32.74 -4.82
C LEU A 740 12.92 -32.29 -5.60
N PRO A 741 14.15 -32.68 -5.17
CA PRO A 741 15.35 -32.38 -5.94
C PRO A 741 15.26 -32.90 -7.39
N ALA A 742 15.80 -32.12 -8.33
CA ALA A 742 15.85 -32.47 -9.74
C ALA A 742 17.29 -32.57 -10.24
N GLU A 743 17.48 -33.14 -11.42
CA GLU A 743 18.78 -33.39 -12.09
C GLU A 743 19.72 -34.36 -11.35
N VAL A 744 19.29 -34.84 -10.18
CA VAL A 744 19.96 -35.86 -9.38
C VAL A 744 19.06 -37.08 -9.26
N ALA A 745 19.67 -38.27 -9.25
CA ALA A 745 18.93 -39.50 -8.99
C ALA A 745 18.51 -39.53 -7.52
N ILE A 746 17.21 -39.69 -7.27
CA ILE A 746 16.63 -39.89 -5.95
C ILE A 746 16.11 -41.32 -5.89
N ASP A 747 16.54 -42.04 -4.87
CA ASP A 747 16.01 -43.35 -4.53
C ASP A 747 14.69 -43.18 -3.76
N LEU A 748 13.56 -43.32 -4.46
CA LEU A 748 12.25 -43.36 -3.83
C LEU A 748 12.00 -44.76 -3.27
N GLY A 749 12.27 -44.93 -1.99
CA GLY A 749 12.09 -46.17 -1.26
C GLY A 749 10.68 -46.29 -0.69
N VAL A 750 10.07 -47.46 -0.84
CA VAL A 750 8.79 -47.80 -0.22
C VAL A 750 9.02 -48.89 0.81
N ALA A 751 8.62 -48.64 2.04
CA ALA A 751 8.71 -49.56 3.17
C ALA A 751 7.30 -49.85 3.73
N PRO A 752 7.09 -50.96 4.47
CA PRO A 752 5.82 -51.17 5.18
C PRO A 752 5.57 -50.03 6.18
N GLY A 753 4.31 -49.63 6.43
CA GLY A 753 3.98 -48.49 7.32
C GLY A 753 4.42 -48.61 8.79
N ASN A 754 4.98 -49.75 9.20
CA ASN A 754 5.63 -49.90 10.51
C ASN A 754 7.16 -49.79 10.42
N SER A 755 7.69 -49.18 9.36
CA SER A 755 9.12 -49.06 9.16
C SER A 755 9.74 -48.10 10.18
N THR A 756 11.02 -48.31 10.46
CA THR A 756 11.77 -47.50 11.42
C THR A 756 12.92 -46.73 10.77
N SER A 757 13.30 -47.09 9.54
CA SER A 757 14.32 -46.43 8.74
C SER A 757 14.26 -46.85 7.27
N SER A 758 15.03 -46.16 6.42
CA SER A 758 15.22 -46.53 5.00
C SER A 758 15.77 -47.95 4.80
N ALA A 759 16.32 -48.60 5.82
CA ALA A 759 16.77 -49.99 5.74
C ALA A 759 15.61 -50.99 5.62
N ASP A 760 14.39 -50.59 6.00
CA ASP A 760 13.18 -51.41 5.92
C ASP A 760 12.48 -51.29 4.55
N VAL A 761 13.05 -50.51 3.62
CA VAL A 761 12.56 -50.36 2.25
C VAL A 761 12.52 -51.71 1.54
N ILE A 762 11.33 -52.07 1.04
CA ILE A 762 11.06 -53.32 0.34
C ILE A 762 11.07 -53.18 -1.18
N ALA A 763 10.90 -51.95 -1.69
CA ALA A 763 11.02 -51.62 -3.10
C ALA A 763 11.64 -50.23 -3.26
N ASN A 764 12.62 -50.09 -4.15
CA ASN A 764 13.32 -48.82 -4.37
C ASN A 764 13.29 -48.45 -5.84
N PHE A 765 12.98 -47.18 -6.12
CA PHE A 765 12.75 -46.67 -7.46
C PHE A 765 13.67 -45.48 -7.72
N PRO A 766 14.87 -45.70 -8.30
CA PRO A 766 15.76 -44.61 -8.67
C PRO A 766 15.09 -43.76 -9.75
N THR A 767 14.77 -42.52 -9.40
CA THR A 767 14.06 -41.56 -10.26
C THR A 767 14.87 -40.28 -10.36
N THR A 768 15.09 -39.80 -11.59
CA THR A 768 15.69 -38.47 -11.82
C THR A 768 14.61 -37.57 -12.39
N PHE A 769 14.18 -36.58 -11.62
CA PHE A 769 13.27 -35.56 -12.12
C PHE A 769 14.02 -34.50 -12.93
N GLU A 770 13.39 -33.96 -13.96
CA GLU A 770 13.90 -32.81 -14.68
C GLU A 770 13.56 -31.53 -13.94
N ASN A 771 14.49 -30.58 -13.93
CA ASN A 771 14.27 -29.31 -13.27
C ASN A 771 13.12 -28.55 -13.96
N ARG A 772 12.31 -27.83 -13.17
CA ARG A 772 11.09 -27.11 -13.59
C ARG A 772 9.91 -27.96 -14.05
N LYS A 773 10.08 -29.28 -14.23
CA LYS A 773 8.94 -30.14 -14.60
C LYS A 773 8.02 -30.41 -13.40
N THR A 774 6.76 -30.72 -13.74
CA THR A 774 5.71 -31.12 -12.80
C THR A 774 5.33 -32.57 -13.10
N TYR A 775 5.28 -33.41 -12.06
CA TYR A 775 5.06 -34.85 -12.18
C TYR A 775 3.91 -35.32 -11.28
N VAL A 776 3.15 -36.29 -11.76
CA VAL A 776 2.32 -37.15 -10.91
C VAL A 776 2.98 -38.52 -10.85
N VAL A 777 3.23 -39.01 -9.64
CA VAL A 777 3.82 -40.32 -9.39
C VAL A 777 2.79 -41.17 -8.66
N VAL A 778 2.42 -42.30 -9.22
CA VAL A 778 1.43 -43.20 -8.61
C VAL A 778 2.10 -44.51 -8.20
N ALA A 779 2.09 -44.78 -6.90
CA ALA A 779 2.48 -46.07 -6.36
C ALA A 779 1.36 -47.08 -6.61
N SER A 780 1.57 -48.05 -7.50
CA SER A 780 0.55 -48.99 -7.98
C SER A 780 1.06 -50.42 -7.96
N GLY A 781 0.20 -51.38 -8.25
CA GLY A 781 0.52 -52.81 -8.26
C GLY A 781 0.39 -53.45 -6.87
N ILE A 782 0.79 -54.72 -6.76
CA ILE A 782 0.60 -55.52 -5.55
C ILE A 782 1.97 -55.91 -5.00
N VAL A 783 2.24 -55.56 -3.74
CA VAL A 783 3.50 -55.92 -3.07
C VAL A 783 3.63 -57.44 -2.98
N GLY A 784 4.69 -57.99 -3.60
CA GLY A 784 4.97 -59.43 -3.60
C GLY A 784 4.09 -60.29 -4.53
N SER A 785 3.26 -59.68 -5.38
CA SER A 785 2.43 -60.39 -6.38
C SER A 785 2.66 -59.84 -7.80
N SER A 786 1.81 -60.22 -8.76
CA SER A 786 1.84 -59.78 -10.15
C SER A 786 0.49 -59.15 -10.54
N PRO A 787 0.46 -57.96 -11.16
CA PRO A 787 1.57 -57.00 -11.35
C PRO A 787 2.25 -56.62 -10.03
N GLY A 788 3.59 -56.56 -10.05
CA GLY A 788 4.37 -56.19 -8.88
C GLY A 788 4.21 -54.72 -8.52
N PHE A 789 4.50 -54.37 -7.28
CA PHE A 789 4.53 -52.96 -6.84
C PHE A 789 5.50 -52.14 -7.70
N GLU A 790 5.02 -51.00 -8.21
CA GLU A 790 5.77 -50.11 -9.11
C GLU A 790 5.41 -48.63 -8.89
N LEU A 791 6.24 -47.73 -9.40
CA LEU A 791 5.91 -46.30 -9.53
C LEU A 791 5.62 -45.97 -10.98
N ILE A 792 4.39 -45.55 -11.24
CA ILE A 792 3.95 -45.06 -12.55
C ILE A 792 4.16 -43.55 -12.56
N VAL A 793 5.06 -43.07 -13.41
CA VAL A 793 5.44 -41.65 -13.49
C VAL A 793 4.78 -41.01 -14.70
N ASN A 794 3.97 -39.98 -14.45
CA ASN A 794 3.43 -39.09 -15.47
C ASN A 794 4.19 -37.75 -15.41
N ASP A 795 4.93 -37.42 -16.46
CA ASP A 795 5.72 -36.19 -16.56
C ASP A 795 4.94 -35.00 -17.13
N MET A 796 3.63 -35.18 -17.38
CA MET A 796 2.70 -34.14 -17.81
C MET A 796 1.87 -33.59 -16.66
N GLY A 797 2.35 -33.67 -15.41
CA GLY A 797 1.61 -33.21 -14.23
C GLY A 797 1.15 -31.76 -14.36
N ARG A 798 -0.08 -31.46 -13.94
CA ARG A 798 -0.66 -30.12 -13.98
C ARG A 798 -1.25 -29.77 -12.62
N GLU A 799 -0.93 -28.59 -12.12
CA GLU A 799 -1.50 -28.06 -10.88
C GLU A 799 -2.78 -27.24 -11.13
N ARG A 800 -3.05 -26.86 -12.38
CA ARG A 800 -4.24 -26.13 -12.85
C ARG A 800 -4.59 -26.52 -14.28
N ALA A 801 -5.85 -26.31 -14.65
CA ALA A 801 -6.28 -26.48 -16.04
C ALA A 801 -5.62 -25.45 -16.95
N LEU A 802 -5.52 -25.75 -18.24
CA LEU A 802 -5.04 -24.78 -19.24
C LEU A 802 -6.08 -23.68 -19.55
N ASP A 803 -7.36 -23.96 -19.29
CA ASP A 803 -8.48 -23.03 -19.43
C ASP A 803 -9.21 -22.92 -18.08
N ASP A 804 -9.33 -21.72 -17.53
CA ASP A 804 -10.00 -21.46 -16.25
C ASP A 804 -11.50 -21.84 -16.25
N SER A 805 -12.08 -22.09 -17.43
CA SER A 805 -13.46 -22.56 -17.59
C SER A 805 -13.60 -24.08 -17.76
N SER A 806 -12.50 -24.83 -17.91
CA SER A 806 -12.51 -26.28 -18.04
C SER A 806 -12.08 -27.00 -16.75
N LEU A 807 -12.43 -28.28 -16.66
CA LEU A 807 -11.84 -29.25 -15.76
C LEU A 807 -10.91 -30.15 -16.59
N ASP A 808 -9.62 -30.18 -16.28
CA ASP A 808 -8.64 -31.01 -16.99
C ASP A 808 -8.38 -32.29 -16.20
N LEU A 809 -8.70 -33.47 -16.76
CA LEU A 809 -8.50 -34.77 -16.09
C LEU A 809 -7.52 -35.66 -16.84
N ALA A 810 -6.46 -36.10 -16.18
CA ALA A 810 -5.67 -37.24 -16.62
C ALA A 810 -6.26 -38.53 -16.02
N ILE A 811 -6.38 -39.59 -16.81
CA ILE A 811 -6.96 -40.85 -16.37
C ILE A 811 -5.85 -41.90 -16.31
N LEU A 812 -5.70 -42.55 -15.16
CA LEU A 812 -4.81 -43.68 -14.94
C LEU A 812 -5.60 -44.98 -14.77
N HIS A 813 -5.30 -45.99 -15.57
CA HIS A 813 -5.71 -47.35 -15.25
C HIS A 813 -4.75 -47.95 -14.20
N GLY A 814 -5.08 -47.76 -12.92
CA GLY A 814 -4.26 -48.22 -11.81
C GLY A 814 -4.70 -49.53 -11.14
N SER A 815 -5.75 -50.20 -11.63
CA SER A 815 -6.25 -51.46 -11.06
C SER A 815 -5.46 -52.66 -11.59
N PRO A 816 -4.69 -53.40 -10.77
CA PRO A 816 -3.73 -54.40 -11.24
C PRO A 816 -4.35 -55.70 -11.79
N ASP A 817 -5.60 -56.02 -11.46
CA ASP A 817 -6.31 -57.23 -11.92
C ASP A 817 -7.43 -56.94 -12.93
N ALA A 818 -7.65 -55.68 -13.28
CA ALA A 818 -8.65 -55.29 -14.25
C ALA A 818 -8.13 -55.52 -15.68
N PRO A 819 -8.99 -55.96 -16.62
CA PRO A 819 -8.62 -56.03 -18.03
C PRO A 819 -8.46 -54.63 -18.63
N ASP A 820 -7.81 -54.50 -19.78
CA ASP A 820 -7.78 -53.26 -20.56
C ASP A 820 -9.22 -52.71 -20.74
N VAL A 821 -9.39 -51.39 -20.61
CA VAL A 821 -10.74 -50.78 -20.56
C VAL A 821 -11.00 -49.77 -21.68
N ASP A 822 -12.24 -49.74 -22.14
CA ASP A 822 -12.81 -48.66 -22.94
C ASP A 822 -13.63 -47.73 -22.02
N ILE A 823 -13.45 -46.42 -22.14
CA ILE A 823 -14.18 -45.40 -21.38
C ILE A 823 -15.17 -44.71 -22.31
N THR A 824 -16.46 -44.87 -22.04
CA THR A 824 -17.55 -44.41 -22.91
C THR A 824 -18.49 -43.48 -22.14
N PRO A 825 -18.83 -42.28 -22.65
CA PRO A 825 -19.87 -41.47 -22.03
C PRO A 825 -21.21 -42.22 -21.97
N PHE A 826 -21.90 -42.14 -20.84
CA PHE A 826 -23.16 -42.86 -20.65
C PHE A 826 -24.18 -42.52 -21.75
N GLY A 827 -24.86 -43.55 -22.27
CA GLY A 827 -25.83 -43.42 -23.37
C GLY A 827 -25.22 -43.26 -24.77
N VAL A 828 -23.89 -43.25 -24.89
CA VAL A 828 -23.17 -43.18 -26.16
C VAL A 828 -22.59 -44.56 -26.52
N MET A 829 -22.48 -44.87 -27.81
CA MET A 829 -22.01 -46.17 -28.30
C MET A 829 -20.52 -46.20 -28.69
N THR A 830 -19.88 -45.04 -28.77
CA THR A 830 -18.48 -44.89 -29.18
C THR A 830 -17.64 -44.48 -27.99
N PRO A 831 -16.57 -45.22 -27.66
CA PRO A 831 -15.71 -44.87 -26.54
C PRO A 831 -15.00 -43.55 -26.79
N LEU A 832 -14.88 -42.75 -25.74
CA LEU A 832 -14.05 -41.55 -25.71
C LEU A 832 -12.56 -41.92 -25.68
N LEU A 833 -12.23 -43.00 -24.99
CA LEU A 833 -10.90 -43.59 -24.91
C LEU A 833 -11.04 -45.10 -25.06
N ALA A 834 -10.24 -45.71 -25.92
CA ALA A 834 -10.28 -47.14 -26.17
C ALA A 834 -8.96 -47.82 -25.82
N GLY A 835 -9.03 -49.00 -25.20
CA GLY A 835 -7.89 -49.85 -24.89
C GLY A 835 -6.89 -49.25 -23.88
N LEU A 836 -7.38 -48.55 -22.86
CA LEU A 836 -6.52 -48.03 -21.79
C LEU A 836 -6.00 -49.22 -20.95
N GLN A 837 -4.69 -49.41 -20.94
CA GLN A 837 -4.05 -50.58 -20.30
C GLN A 837 -3.60 -50.27 -18.87
N TYR A 838 -3.47 -51.30 -18.02
CA TYR A 838 -2.88 -51.13 -16.69
C TYR A 838 -1.51 -50.44 -16.76
N GLY A 839 -1.32 -49.42 -15.93
CA GLY A 839 -0.11 -48.61 -15.88
C GLY A 839 -0.11 -47.40 -16.83
N GLN A 840 -1.10 -47.29 -17.72
CA GLN A 840 -1.16 -46.22 -18.71
C GLN A 840 -1.91 -44.99 -18.19
N PHE A 841 -1.32 -43.82 -18.43
CA PHE A 841 -1.97 -42.52 -18.32
C PHE A 841 -2.52 -42.05 -19.68
N THR A 842 -3.63 -41.32 -19.64
CA THR A 842 -4.07 -40.50 -20.77
C THR A 842 -3.37 -39.13 -20.75
N ASP A 843 -3.39 -38.44 -21.88
CA ASP A 843 -3.25 -36.98 -21.87
C ASP A 843 -4.38 -36.35 -21.02
N TYR A 844 -4.18 -35.13 -20.53
CA TYR A 844 -5.23 -34.39 -19.85
C TYR A 844 -6.38 -34.09 -20.81
N LEU A 845 -7.56 -34.61 -20.46
CA LEU A 845 -8.81 -34.37 -21.15
C LEU A 845 -9.49 -33.13 -20.56
N SER A 846 -9.63 -32.07 -21.37
CA SER A 846 -10.36 -30.87 -20.98
C SER A 846 -11.87 -31.08 -21.15
N LEU A 847 -12.61 -30.98 -20.04
CA LEU A 847 -14.05 -31.19 -19.95
C LEU A 847 -14.74 -29.92 -19.48
N ALA A 848 -16.01 -29.73 -19.87
CA ALA A 848 -16.86 -28.75 -19.22
C ALA A 848 -17.16 -29.25 -17.78
N PRO A 849 -17.03 -28.41 -16.73
CA PRO A 849 -17.28 -28.80 -15.34
C PRO A 849 -18.80 -28.90 -15.09
N THR A 850 -19.41 -29.94 -15.62
CA THR A 850 -20.85 -30.26 -15.49
C THR A 850 -21.03 -31.69 -15.00
N LEU A 851 -22.25 -32.20 -15.04
CA LEU A 851 -22.52 -33.63 -14.87
C LEU A 851 -21.81 -34.43 -15.97
N VAL A 852 -20.95 -35.38 -15.56
CA VAL A 852 -20.29 -36.33 -16.45
C VAL A 852 -20.45 -37.73 -15.87
N VAL A 853 -20.94 -38.66 -16.69
CA VAL A 853 -21.08 -40.08 -16.33
C VAL A 853 -20.43 -40.94 -17.42
N LEU A 854 -19.62 -41.90 -16.98
CA LEU A 854 -18.76 -42.74 -17.79
C LEU A 854 -19.02 -44.21 -17.50
N ASP A 855 -19.14 -44.98 -18.57
CA ASP A 855 -19.13 -46.43 -18.58
C ASP A 855 -17.72 -46.92 -18.83
N LEU A 856 -17.27 -47.88 -18.01
CA LEU A 856 -16.03 -48.61 -18.22
C LEU A 856 -16.39 -50.01 -18.70
N ASN A 857 -16.01 -50.33 -19.93
CA ASN A 857 -16.20 -51.64 -20.55
C ASN A 857 -14.86 -52.34 -20.72
N VAL A 858 -14.87 -53.67 -20.83
CA VAL A 858 -13.68 -54.40 -21.27
C VAL A 858 -13.36 -53.99 -22.71
N SER A 859 -12.08 -53.71 -22.98
CA SER A 859 -11.61 -53.17 -24.24
C SER A 859 -12.06 -54.02 -25.42
N GLY A 860 -12.80 -53.41 -26.35
CA GLY A 860 -13.33 -54.08 -27.53
C GLY A 860 -14.55 -54.98 -27.28
N ASP A 861 -15.05 -55.07 -26.05
CA ASP A 861 -16.28 -55.80 -25.69
C ASP A 861 -17.28 -54.87 -24.96
N PRO A 862 -18.16 -54.18 -25.70
CA PRO A 862 -19.13 -53.26 -25.11
C PRO A 862 -20.27 -53.97 -24.34
N ASN A 863 -20.30 -55.30 -24.32
CA ASN A 863 -21.28 -56.08 -23.55
C ASN A 863 -20.74 -56.46 -22.16
N GLN A 864 -19.42 -56.37 -21.94
CA GLN A 864 -18.83 -56.64 -20.64
C GLN A 864 -18.59 -55.31 -19.90
N LEU A 865 -19.56 -54.92 -19.08
CA LEU A 865 -19.50 -53.73 -18.24
C LEU A 865 -18.67 -54.02 -16.97
N ILE A 866 -17.69 -53.17 -16.68
CA ILE A 866 -16.95 -53.17 -15.41
C ILE A 866 -17.68 -52.30 -14.39
N GLY A 867 -18.24 -51.17 -14.83
CA GLY A 867 -19.16 -50.36 -14.05
C GLY A 867 -19.45 -48.99 -14.66
N THR A 868 -20.32 -48.23 -14.01
CA THR A 868 -20.68 -46.86 -14.36
C THR A 868 -20.31 -45.93 -13.19
N TRP A 869 -19.52 -44.88 -13.47
CA TRP A 869 -19.12 -43.87 -12.49
C TRP A 869 -19.30 -42.47 -13.05
N GLY A 870 -19.55 -41.49 -12.18
CA GLY A 870 -19.71 -40.12 -12.62
C GLY A 870 -20.11 -39.19 -11.49
N GLY A 871 -20.22 -37.91 -11.80
CA GLY A 871 -20.61 -36.92 -10.80
C GLY A 871 -20.87 -35.56 -11.42
N ASP A 872 -21.43 -34.68 -10.59
CA ASP A 872 -21.52 -33.27 -10.91
C ASP A 872 -20.19 -32.59 -10.55
N PHE A 873 -19.45 -32.17 -11.58
CA PHE A 873 -18.19 -31.44 -11.42
C PHE A 873 -18.38 -29.91 -11.44
N THR A 874 -19.63 -29.42 -11.33
CA THR A 874 -19.91 -27.99 -11.23
C THR A 874 -19.12 -27.36 -10.07
N GLY A 875 -18.38 -26.30 -10.37
CA GLY A 875 -17.53 -25.60 -9.41
C GLY A 875 -16.04 -25.96 -9.47
N LEU A 876 -15.65 -26.94 -10.31
CA LEU A 876 -14.24 -27.31 -10.51
C LEU A 876 -13.63 -26.71 -11.79
N GLY A 877 -14.14 -25.57 -12.28
CA GLY A 877 -13.51 -24.83 -13.39
C GLY A 877 -12.12 -24.32 -13.01
N GLY A 878 -11.13 -24.47 -13.90
CA GLY A 878 -9.74 -24.10 -13.70
C GLY A 878 -8.91 -25.14 -12.95
N VAL A 879 -9.50 -26.27 -12.57
CA VAL A 879 -8.85 -27.33 -11.81
C VAL A 879 -8.30 -28.39 -12.76
N ALA A 880 -7.09 -28.88 -12.48
CA ALA A 880 -6.56 -30.10 -13.08
C ALA A 880 -6.56 -31.22 -12.05
N GLY A 881 -6.79 -32.48 -12.43
CA GLY A 881 -6.78 -33.60 -11.51
C GLY A 881 -6.48 -34.93 -12.18
N VAL A 882 -6.34 -35.97 -11.35
CA VAL A 882 -6.06 -37.33 -11.80
C VAL A 882 -7.17 -38.27 -11.37
N VAL A 883 -7.90 -38.84 -12.33
CA VAL A 883 -8.81 -39.95 -12.08
C VAL A 883 -8.01 -41.24 -12.16
N PHE A 884 -8.02 -42.07 -11.13
CA PHE A 884 -7.29 -43.33 -11.12
C PHE A 884 -8.20 -44.50 -10.74
N ALA A 885 -8.13 -45.57 -11.52
CA ALA A 885 -8.75 -46.84 -11.18
C ALA A 885 -7.98 -47.49 -10.02
N SER A 886 -8.71 -47.93 -9.00
CA SER A 886 -8.14 -48.33 -7.71
C SER A 886 -8.82 -49.57 -7.15
N GLY A 887 -8.07 -50.51 -6.59
CA GLY A 887 -8.61 -51.75 -6.01
C GLY A 887 -8.57 -52.92 -6.97
N LEU A 888 -9.43 -53.92 -6.74
CA LEU A 888 -9.46 -55.20 -7.45
C LEU A 888 -10.87 -55.53 -7.94
N VAL A 889 -11.03 -56.00 -9.18
CA VAL A 889 -12.35 -56.20 -9.82
C VAL A 889 -13.20 -57.24 -9.10
N ASN A 890 -12.57 -58.29 -8.54
CA ASN A 890 -13.27 -59.40 -7.88
C ASN A 890 -12.67 -59.76 -6.50
N ASP A 891 -11.97 -58.82 -5.86
CA ASP A 891 -11.30 -59.05 -4.57
C ASP A 891 -11.30 -57.77 -3.71
N ASP A 892 -10.85 -57.88 -2.45
CA ASP A 892 -10.76 -56.76 -1.50
C ASP A 892 -9.37 -56.10 -1.57
N PRO A 893 -9.26 -54.76 -1.63
CA PRO A 893 -10.32 -53.76 -1.74
C PRO A 893 -10.98 -53.70 -3.12
N GLU A 894 -12.32 -53.64 -3.14
CA GLU A 894 -13.15 -53.66 -4.37
C GLU A 894 -12.83 -52.48 -5.31
N PHE A 895 -12.74 -52.77 -6.61
CA PHE A 895 -12.49 -51.82 -7.70
C PHE A 895 -13.35 -50.56 -7.59
N ASP A 896 -12.74 -49.40 -7.78
CA ASP A 896 -13.40 -48.10 -7.74
C ASP A 896 -12.63 -47.04 -8.53
N LEU A 897 -13.28 -45.93 -8.87
CA LEU A 897 -12.61 -44.78 -9.46
C LEU A 897 -12.48 -43.66 -8.45
N TRP A 898 -11.28 -43.10 -8.33
CA TRP A 898 -10.96 -42.02 -7.40
C TRP A 898 -10.41 -40.82 -8.15
N LEU A 899 -10.70 -39.62 -7.65
CA LEU A 899 -10.14 -38.37 -8.16
C LEU A 899 -9.17 -37.81 -7.12
N ALA A 900 -7.93 -37.55 -7.54
CA ALA A 900 -6.95 -36.77 -6.80
C ALA A 900 -6.86 -35.35 -7.36
N LEU A 901 -6.98 -34.36 -6.49
CA LEU A 901 -6.81 -32.94 -6.79
C LEU A 901 -5.38 -32.47 -6.46
N PRO A 902 -4.91 -31.33 -7.01
CA PRO A 902 -3.53 -30.86 -6.85
C PRO A 902 -3.14 -30.52 -5.41
N ASP A 903 -4.12 -30.23 -4.56
CA ASP A 903 -3.95 -29.97 -3.14
C ASP A 903 -3.81 -31.26 -2.29
N GLY A 904 -3.86 -32.43 -2.93
CA GLY A 904 -3.79 -33.73 -2.28
C GLY A 904 -5.14 -34.29 -1.82
N THR A 905 -6.23 -33.55 -1.99
CA THR A 905 -7.57 -34.05 -1.68
C THR A 905 -7.91 -35.21 -2.60
N THR A 906 -8.35 -36.34 -2.03
CA THR A 906 -8.84 -37.49 -2.79
C THR A 906 -10.27 -37.84 -2.39
N PHE A 907 -11.08 -38.28 -3.35
CA PHE A 907 -12.43 -38.78 -3.09
C PHE A 907 -12.87 -39.79 -4.16
N PRO A 908 -13.73 -40.76 -3.79
CA PRO A 908 -14.30 -41.69 -4.75
C PRO A 908 -15.29 -40.96 -5.67
N LEU A 909 -15.30 -41.35 -6.94
CA LEU A 909 -16.35 -40.92 -7.85
C LEU A 909 -17.65 -41.68 -7.53
N PRO A 910 -18.81 -41.00 -7.51
CA PRO A 910 -20.08 -41.69 -7.34
C PRO A 910 -20.26 -42.83 -8.34
N SER A 911 -20.65 -44.00 -7.84
CA SER A 911 -20.90 -45.21 -8.64
C SER A 911 -22.39 -45.40 -8.86
N PHE A 912 -22.76 -45.87 -10.05
CA PHE A 912 -24.16 -46.04 -10.44
C PHE A 912 -24.42 -47.45 -11.00
N ALA A 913 -25.61 -47.95 -10.75
CA ALA A 913 -26.19 -49.10 -11.42
C ALA A 913 -27.21 -48.62 -12.45
N ARG A 914 -27.37 -49.37 -13.52
CA ARG A 914 -28.35 -49.08 -14.57
C ARG A 914 -29.68 -49.70 -14.24
N VAL A 915 -30.77 -48.96 -14.30
CA VAL A 915 -32.09 -49.47 -13.92
C VAL A 915 -33.16 -48.95 -14.88
N GLN A 916 -33.98 -49.86 -15.39
CA GLN A 916 -35.26 -49.54 -16.02
C GLN A 916 -36.39 -49.90 -15.08
N VAL A 917 -37.39 -49.02 -14.94
CA VAL A 917 -38.60 -49.28 -14.17
C VAL A 917 -39.79 -49.40 -15.12
N ILE A 918 -40.60 -50.45 -14.97
CA ILE A 918 -41.78 -50.73 -15.79
C ILE A 918 -43.00 -50.82 -14.88
N HIS A 919 -44.05 -50.04 -15.16
CA HIS A 919 -45.30 -50.08 -14.41
C HIS A 919 -46.32 -51.01 -15.05
N ASN A 920 -46.52 -52.17 -14.46
CA ASN A 920 -47.43 -53.22 -14.92
C ASN A 920 -48.54 -53.54 -13.89
N ALA A 921 -48.81 -52.62 -12.95
CA ALA A 921 -49.96 -52.74 -12.06
C ALA A 921 -51.18 -51.95 -12.61
N PRO A 922 -52.34 -52.59 -12.84
CA PRO A 922 -53.52 -51.97 -13.46
C PRO A 922 -54.05 -50.67 -12.85
N SER A 923 -53.80 -50.44 -11.55
CA SER A 923 -54.21 -49.26 -10.80
C SER A 923 -53.47 -49.22 -9.46
N PRO A 924 -53.11 -48.03 -8.93
CA PRO A 924 -53.23 -46.70 -9.54
C PRO A 924 -52.01 -46.33 -10.42
N THR A 925 -52.05 -45.14 -11.03
CA THR A 925 -50.82 -44.43 -11.44
C THR A 925 -49.98 -44.16 -10.19
N VAL A 926 -48.66 -44.30 -10.29
CA VAL A 926 -47.77 -44.23 -9.12
C VAL A 926 -46.63 -43.24 -9.32
N ASP A 927 -46.10 -42.77 -8.20
CA ASP A 927 -44.81 -42.12 -8.10
C ASP A 927 -43.79 -43.13 -7.58
N VAL A 928 -42.54 -43.03 -8.04
CA VAL A 928 -41.43 -43.85 -7.53
C VAL A 928 -40.43 -42.95 -6.83
N TYR A 929 -40.11 -43.32 -5.59
CA TYR A 929 -39.13 -42.67 -4.75
C TYR A 929 -37.89 -43.56 -4.62
N LEU A 930 -36.71 -42.93 -4.75
CA LEU A 930 -35.44 -43.47 -4.33
C LEU A 930 -35.07 -42.80 -3.01
N ASP A 931 -35.11 -43.57 -1.93
CA ASP A 931 -35.12 -43.08 -0.56
C ASP A 931 -36.23 -42.02 -0.39
N ASP A 932 -35.86 -40.75 -0.26
CA ASP A 932 -36.79 -39.62 -0.13
C ASP A 932 -36.94 -38.79 -1.41
N LEU A 933 -36.16 -39.10 -2.46
CA LEU A 933 -36.19 -38.38 -3.73
C LEU A 933 -37.23 -39.01 -4.67
N LYS A 934 -38.25 -38.25 -5.08
CA LYS A 934 -39.15 -38.68 -6.16
C LYS A 934 -38.34 -38.72 -7.47
N VAL A 935 -38.03 -39.93 -7.95
CA VAL A 935 -37.24 -40.16 -9.17
C VAL A 935 -38.11 -40.35 -10.40
N LEU A 936 -39.35 -40.83 -10.23
CA LEU A 936 -40.35 -40.93 -11.30
C LEU A 936 -41.68 -40.38 -10.80
N ASP A 937 -42.32 -39.54 -11.61
CA ASP A 937 -43.57 -38.86 -11.27
C ASP A 937 -44.67 -39.31 -12.23
N ASN A 938 -45.81 -39.73 -11.67
CA ASN A 938 -47.00 -40.11 -12.40
C ASN A 938 -46.80 -41.20 -13.47
N ILE A 939 -46.00 -42.25 -13.19
CA ILE A 939 -45.82 -43.36 -14.11
C ILE A 939 -47.13 -44.15 -14.24
N ALA A 940 -47.73 -44.10 -15.44
CA ALA A 940 -49.01 -44.71 -15.74
C ALA A 940 -48.85 -46.19 -16.09
N PHE A 941 -49.94 -46.95 -15.96
CA PHE A 941 -49.95 -48.37 -16.33
C PHE A 941 -49.46 -48.56 -17.77
N HIS A 942 -48.62 -49.57 -17.97
CA HIS A 942 -47.86 -49.89 -19.19
C HIS A 942 -46.72 -48.95 -19.55
N GLN A 943 -46.40 -47.93 -18.77
CA GLN A 943 -45.23 -47.10 -19.05
C GLN A 943 -43.94 -47.73 -18.52
N ALA A 944 -42.85 -47.52 -19.26
CA ALA A 944 -41.50 -47.82 -18.82
C ALA A 944 -40.66 -46.55 -18.85
N THR A 945 -39.59 -46.54 -18.05
CA THR A 945 -38.53 -45.55 -18.17
C THR A 945 -37.51 -46.02 -19.20
N ASP A 946 -36.74 -45.08 -19.76
CA ASP A 946 -35.43 -45.39 -20.30
C ASP A 946 -34.55 -45.98 -19.18
N ILE A 947 -33.42 -46.59 -19.55
CA ILE A 947 -32.42 -47.01 -18.55
C ILE A 947 -31.83 -45.77 -17.87
N GLY A 948 -32.16 -45.60 -16.60
CA GLY A 948 -31.65 -44.54 -15.72
C GLY A 948 -30.51 -45.01 -14.82
N LEU A 949 -29.97 -44.07 -14.04
CA LEU A 949 -28.86 -44.28 -13.11
C LEU A 949 -29.37 -44.26 -11.68
N PHE A 950 -29.09 -45.32 -10.93
CA PHE A 950 -29.35 -45.41 -9.49
C PHE A 950 -28.03 -45.53 -8.74
N PRO A 951 -27.89 -44.96 -7.54
CA PRO A 951 -26.69 -45.13 -6.74
C PRO A 951 -26.37 -46.60 -6.50
N ALA A 952 -25.13 -46.99 -6.76
CA ALA A 952 -24.60 -48.33 -6.52
C ALA A 952 -23.72 -48.36 -5.27
N ARG A 953 -23.39 -49.57 -4.81
CA ARG A 953 -22.47 -49.85 -3.68
C ARG A 953 -22.89 -49.27 -2.33
N GLN A 954 -24.15 -48.84 -2.21
CA GLN A 954 -24.76 -48.42 -0.95
C GLN A 954 -26.20 -48.94 -0.85
N PRO A 955 -26.73 -49.07 0.39
CA PRO A 955 -28.15 -49.40 0.59
C PRO A 955 -29.05 -48.30 0.05
N ILE A 956 -30.14 -48.69 -0.60
CA ILE A 956 -31.18 -47.79 -1.10
C ILE A 956 -32.57 -48.33 -0.74
N THR A 957 -33.58 -47.47 -0.71
CA THR A 957 -34.98 -47.87 -0.56
C THR A 957 -35.78 -47.41 -1.77
N LEU A 958 -36.46 -48.34 -2.45
CA LEU A 958 -37.40 -47.99 -3.52
C LEU A 958 -38.81 -47.91 -2.95
N GLY A 959 -39.41 -46.72 -2.97
CA GLY A 959 -40.79 -46.48 -2.57
C GLY A 959 -41.71 -46.33 -3.77
N VAL A 960 -42.90 -46.91 -3.72
CA VAL A 960 -43.98 -46.67 -4.68
C VAL A 960 -45.12 -46.02 -3.95
N ALA A 961 -45.53 -44.82 -4.37
CA ALA A 961 -46.62 -44.08 -3.77
C ALA A 961 -47.71 -43.74 -4.82
N PRO A 962 -48.93 -43.37 -4.41
CA PRO A 962 -49.94 -42.91 -5.36
C PRO A 962 -49.51 -41.61 -6.09
N ASP A 963 -50.08 -41.36 -7.25
CA ASP A 963 -49.85 -40.17 -8.12
C ASP A 963 -50.02 -38.80 -7.42
N ASN A 964 -50.73 -38.76 -6.29
CA ASN A 964 -50.93 -37.57 -5.48
C ASN A 964 -50.01 -37.48 -4.26
N SER A 965 -48.98 -38.33 -4.18
CA SER A 965 -48.07 -38.40 -3.04
C SER A 965 -47.31 -37.09 -2.83
N ALA A 966 -47.16 -36.71 -1.55
CA ALA A 966 -46.38 -35.53 -1.16
C ALA A 966 -44.93 -35.89 -0.82
N SER A 967 -44.67 -37.15 -0.42
CA SER A 967 -43.33 -37.65 -0.10
C SER A 967 -43.28 -39.18 -0.12
N SER A 968 -42.06 -39.73 0.04
CA SER A 968 -41.80 -41.17 0.24
C SER A 968 -42.61 -41.80 1.39
N ALA A 969 -43.04 -41.01 2.39
CA ALA A 969 -43.85 -41.49 3.50
C ALA A 969 -45.27 -41.95 3.08
N ASP A 970 -45.75 -41.51 1.92
CA ASP A 970 -47.03 -41.94 1.35
C ASP A 970 -46.92 -43.24 0.55
N ALA A 971 -45.74 -43.89 0.56
CA ALA A 971 -45.49 -45.13 -0.17
C ALA A 971 -46.45 -46.25 0.26
N ILE A 972 -47.16 -46.81 -0.72
CA ILE A 972 -48.01 -48.00 -0.59
C ILE A 972 -47.18 -49.29 -0.62
N TYR A 973 -45.93 -49.22 -1.07
CA TYR A 973 -44.96 -50.31 -1.03
C TYR A 973 -43.54 -49.75 -0.96
N THR A 974 -42.68 -50.38 -0.16
CA THR A 974 -41.27 -50.03 -0.05
C THR A 974 -40.41 -51.28 -0.14
N LEU A 975 -39.39 -51.26 -1.00
CA LEU A 975 -38.41 -52.32 -1.16
C LEU A 975 -37.03 -51.81 -0.72
N PRO A 976 -36.52 -52.21 0.46
CA PRO A 976 -35.12 -52.00 0.78
C PRO A 976 -34.26 -52.90 -0.12
N VAL A 977 -33.23 -52.30 -0.72
CA VAL A 977 -32.22 -52.98 -1.53
C VAL A 977 -30.87 -52.78 -0.85
N ASP A 978 -30.27 -53.87 -0.39
CA ASP A 978 -29.01 -53.82 0.38
C ASP A 978 -27.86 -53.17 -0.42
N ARG A 979 -27.77 -53.48 -1.72
CA ARG A 979 -26.75 -52.94 -2.62
C ARG A 979 -27.11 -53.21 -4.09
N LEU A 980 -27.07 -52.18 -4.94
CA LEU A 980 -26.99 -52.38 -6.39
C LEU A 980 -25.53 -52.46 -6.84
N GLU A 981 -25.24 -53.27 -7.86
CA GLU A 981 -23.89 -53.43 -8.40
C GLU A 981 -23.68 -52.57 -9.65
N THR A 982 -22.51 -51.93 -9.74
CA THR A 982 -22.17 -50.98 -10.80
C THR A 982 -22.06 -51.64 -12.19
N ASN A 983 -21.70 -52.92 -12.22
CA ASN A 983 -21.56 -53.71 -13.46
C ASN A 983 -22.86 -54.34 -13.96
N LYS A 984 -23.99 -54.15 -13.26
CA LYS A 984 -25.29 -54.75 -13.60
C LYS A 984 -26.27 -53.74 -14.18
N THR A 985 -27.14 -54.24 -15.05
CA THR A 985 -28.36 -53.56 -15.47
C THR A 985 -29.55 -54.29 -14.86
N TYR A 986 -30.46 -53.55 -14.24
CA TYR A 986 -31.63 -54.07 -13.57
C TYR A 986 -32.90 -53.66 -14.32
N VAL A 987 -33.88 -54.57 -14.40
CA VAL A 987 -35.25 -54.24 -14.81
C VAL A 987 -36.16 -54.44 -13.60
N ILE A 988 -36.82 -53.39 -13.15
CA ILE A 988 -37.72 -53.42 -12.00
C ILE A 988 -39.15 -53.32 -12.51
N MET A 989 -39.94 -54.35 -12.26
CA MET A 989 -41.32 -54.44 -12.66
C MET A 989 -42.24 -54.21 -11.46
N ALA A 990 -43.09 -53.19 -11.53
CA ALA A 990 -44.18 -53.00 -10.58
C ALA A 990 -45.40 -53.79 -11.04
N ALA A 991 -45.81 -54.81 -10.31
CA ALA A 991 -46.93 -55.69 -10.71
C ALA A 991 -47.75 -56.14 -9.50
N GLY A 992 -48.93 -56.71 -9.76
CA GLY A 992 -49.89 -57.14 -8.73
C GLY A 992 -50.99 -56.12 -8.46
N ILE A 993 -51.80 -56.39 -7.43
CA ILE A 993 -53.00 -55.62 -7.12
C ILE A 993 -52.80 -54.90 -5.79
N VAL A 994 -52.92 -53.57 -5.77
CA VAL A 994 -52.84 -52.80 -4.53
C VAL A 994 -53.99 -53.18 -3.60
N GLY A 995 -53.67 -53.83 -2.47
CA GLY A 995 -54.65 -54.35 -1.51
C GLY A 995 -55.47 -55.56 -2.01
N GLY A 996 -55.04 -56.22 -3.09
CA GLY A 996 -55.67 -57.43 -3.64
C GLY A 996 -54.70 -58.61 -3.71
N THR A 997 -55.10 -59.72 -4.33
CA THR A 997 -54.26 -60.93 -4.45
C THR A 997 -54.08 -61.29 -5.93
N PRO A 998 -52.85 -61.52 -6.41
CA PRO A 998 -51.57 -61.34 -5.72
C PRO A 998 -51.31 -59.88 -5.31
N ASP A 999 -50.65 -59.71 -4.16
CA ASP A 999 -50.32 -58.40 -3.58
C ASP A 999 -49.42 -57.61 -4.54
N PHE A 1000 -49.53 -56.28 -4.52
CA PHE A 1000 -48.63 -55.40 -5.25
C PHE A 1000 -47.17 -55.55 -4.77
N GLY A 1001 -46.23 -55.60 -5.70
CA GLY A 1001 -44.80 -55.67 -5.41
C GLY A 1001 -43.91 -55.10 -6.52
N LEU A 1002 -42.65 -54.88 -6.16
CA LEU A 1002 -41.56 -54.59 -7.09
C LEU A 1002 -40.71 -55.85 -7.30
N PHE A 1003 -40.64 -56.32 -8.54
CA PHE A 1003 -39.91 -57.52 -8.93
C PHE A 1003 -38.66 -57.10 -9.70
N ILE A 1004 -37.49 -57.59 -9.28
CA ILE A 1004 -36.20 -57.16 -9.84
C ILE A 1004 -35.64 -58.28 -10.72
N ASN A 1005 -35.37 -57.97 -11.98
CA ASN A 1005 -34.49 -58.74 -12.85
C ASN A 1005 -33.08 -58.15 -12.76
N GLU A 1006 -32.16 -58.86 -12.13
CA GLU A 1006 -30.76 -58.47 -12.00
C GLU A 1006 -29.88 -58.87 -13.20
N ASN A 1007 -30.45 -59.58 -14.18
CA ASN A 1007 -29.83 -59.94 -15.46
C ASN A 1007 -30.34 -59.07 -16.62
N GLY A 1008 -30.85 -57.87 -16.32
CA GLY A 1008 -31.29 -56.91 -17.32
C GLY A 1008 -30.18 -56.56 -18.31
N ARG A 1009 -30.55 -56.15 -19.53
CA ARG A 1009 -29.59 -55.83 -20.59
C ARG A 1009 -29.96 -54.51 -21.26
N SER A 1010 -28.96 -53.66 -21.48
CA SER A 1010 -29.13 -52.41 -22.25
C SER A 1010 -29.07 -52.61 -23.77
N ARG A 1011 -28.63 -53.80 -24.23
CA ARG A 1011 -28.49 -54.20 -25.63
C ARG A 1011 -28.42 -55.72 -25.75
N ALA A 1012 -28.64 -56.26 -26.95
CA ALA A 1012 -28.43 -57.68 -27.21
C ALA A 1012 -26.95 -58.05 -27.15
N LEU A 1013 -26.62 -59.22 -26.58
CA LEU A 1013 -25.25 -59.76 -26.59
C LEU A 1013 -24.79 -60.05 -28.02
N ASN A 1014 -25.68 -60.55 -28.87
CA ASN A 1014 -25.46 -60.64 -30.31
C ASN A 1014 -26.11 -59.47 -31.03
N SER A 1015 -25.30 -58.53 -31.52
CA SER A 1015 -25.74 -57.33 -32.24
C SER A 1015 -26.53 -57.60 -33.53
N ALA A 1016 -26.49 -58.83 -34.07
CA ALA A 1016 -27.29 -59.22 -35.23
C ALA A 1016 -28.71 -59.72 -34.86
N ASN A 1017 -28.98 -59.93 -33.58
CA ASN A 1017 -30.22 -60.52 -33.06
C ASN A 1017 -31.01 -59.53 -32.20
N VAL A 1018 -32.23 -59.92 -31.85
CA VAL A 1018 -33.03 -59.32 -30.79
C VAL A 1018 -33.02 -60.29 -29.61
N GLU A 1019 -32.87 -59.75 -28.40
CA GLU A 1019 -32.95 -60.56 -27.18
C GLU A 1019 -34.18 -60.21 -26.37
N ALA A 1020 -34.99 -61.18 -26.01
CA ALA A 1020 -36.24 -60.97 -25.27
C ALA A 1020 -36.22 -61.74 -23.95
N SER A 1021 -36.50 -61.06 -22.85
CA SER A 1021 -36.88 -61.68 -21.56
C SER A 1021 -38.41 -61.63 -21.44
N LEU A 1022 -39.01 -62.52 -20.63
CA LEU A 1022 -40.45 -62.53 -20.35
C LEU A 1022 -40.70 -62.28 -18.86
N PHE A 1023 -41.61 -61.37 -18.53
CA PHE A 1023 -42.17 -61.22 -17.19
C PHE A 1023 -43.64 -61.62 -17.16
N HIS A 1024 -44.04 -62.48 -16.22
CA HIS A 1024 -45.46 -62.77 -16.02
C HIS A 1024 -46.08 -61.86 -14.97
N GLY A 1025 -46.84 -60.85 -15.41
CA GLY A 1025 -47.49 -59.88 -14.53
C GLY A 1025 -49.01 -59.90 -14.54
N ALA A 1026 -49.64 -60.89 -15.18
CA ALA A 1026 -51.10 -60.99 -15.21
C ALA A 1026 -51.61 -61.66 -13.91
N PRO A 1027 -52.31 -60.94 -13.00
CA PRO A 1027 -52.52 -61.39 -11.62
C PRO A 1027 -53.42 -62.63 -11.44
N ASP A 1028 -54.29 -62.92 -12.40
CA ASP A 1028 -55.32 -63.98 -12.34
C ASP A 1028 -55.15 -65.05 -13.43
N ALA A 1029 -54.05 -64.99 -14.19
CA ALA A 1029 -53.67 -66.04 -15.12
C ALA A 1029 -52.90 -67.16 -14.39
N PRO A 1030 -53.00 -68.42 -14.84
CA PRO A 1030 -52.12 -69.49 -14.37
C PRO A 1030 -50.67 -69.18 -14.73
N ASP A 1031 -49.74 -70.02 -14.29
CA ASP A 1031 -48.37 -70.01 -14.82
C ASP A 1031 -48.43 -70.16 -16.35
N VAL A 1032 -47.65 -69.36 -17.07
CA VAL A 1032 -47.78 -69.23 -18.53
C VAL A 1032 -46.56 -69.76 -19.26
N ASP A 1033 -46.84 -70.44 -20.36
CA ASP A 1033 -45.88 -70.74 -21.42
C ASP A 1033 -46.08 -69.77 -22.58
N VAL A 1034 -45.00 -69.46 -23.27
CA VAL A 1034 -45.03 -68.73 -24.55
C VAL A 1034 -44.31 -69.57 -25.58
N GLN A 1035 -45.06 -70.04 -26.59
CA GLN A 1035 -44.53 -70.88 -27.66
C GLN A 1035 -44.60 -70.18 -29.02
N LEU A 1036 -43.74 -70.59 -29.95
CA LEU A 1036 -43.95 -70.26 -31.35
C LEU A 1036 -45.12 -71.09 -31.89
N LYS A 1037 -46.02 -70.49 -32.68
CA LYS A 1037 -47.13 -71.23 -33.29
C LYS A 1037 -46.62 -72.41 -34.10
N ASP A 1038 -47.15 -73.60 -33.82
CA ASP A 1038 -46.71 -74.89 -34.38
C ASP A 1038 -45.19 -75.19 -34.17
N GLY A 1039 -44.58 -74.56 -33.16
CA GLY A 1039 -43.15 -74.60 -32.89
C GLY A 1039 -42.82 -74.91 -31.42
N PRO A 1040 -41.58 -74.63 -30.97
CA PRO A 1040 -41.15 -74.91 -29.60
C PRO A 1040 -41.72 -73.88 -28.60
N VAL A 1041 -41.82 -74.30 -27.34
CA VAL A 1041 -41.97 -73.40 -26.19
C VAL A 1041 -40.69 -72.56 -26.07
N LEU A 1042 -40.85 -71.24 -26.02
CA LEU A 1042 -39.77 -70.25 -25.95
C LEU A 1042 -39.49 -69.84 -24.50
N PHE A 1043 -40.56 -69.69 -23.71
CA PHE A 1043 -40.51 -69.46 -22.27
C PHE A 1043 -41.44 -70.46 -21.61
N ASP A 1044 -40.92 -71.24 -20.66
CA ASP A 1044 -41.56 -72.41 -20.05
C ASP A 1044 -41.76 -72.15 -18.55
N ASP A 1045 -42.95 -72.48 -18.04
CA ASP A 1045 -43.35 -72.43 -16.63
C ASP A 1045 -43.08 -71.07 -15.95
N VAL A 1046 -43.43 -69.97 -16.63
CA VAL A 1046 -43.21 -68.63 -16.09
C VAL A 1046 -44.31 -68.27 -15.11
N THR A 1047 -43.97 -68.33 -13.82
CA THR A 1047 -44.87 -68.01 -12.70
C THR A 1047 -45.11 -66.51 -12.50
N PHE A 1048 -46.25 -66.12 -11.91
CA PHE A 1048 -46.54 -64.70 -11.62
C PHE A 1048 -45.42 -64.05 -10.80
N GLY A 1049 -44.97 -62.87 -11.23
CA GLY A 1049 -43.89 -62.12 -10.58
C GLY A 1049 -42.48 -62.58 -10.95
N ALA A 1050 -42.35 -63.62 -11.78
CA ALA A 1050 -41.04 -64.11 -12.23
C ALA A 1050 -40.64 -63.51 -13.58
N PHE A 1051 -39.34 -63.32 -13.75
CA PHE A 1051 -38.69 -63.11 -15.04
C PHE A 1051 -38.12 -64.42 -15.56
N ALA A 1052 -38.29 -64.69 -16.85
CA ALA A 1052 -37.56 -65.70 -17.58
C ALA A 1052 -36.30 -65.11 -18.23
N ASP A 1053 -35.27 -65.94 -18.40
CA ASP A 1053 -34.01 -65.54 -19.02
C ASP A 1053 -34.18 -65.06 -20.47
N TYR A 1054 -33.24 -64.25 -20.94
CA TYR A 1054 -33.25 -63.75 -22.32
C TYR A 1054 -33.07 -64.88 -23.35
N ILE A 1055 -33.98 -64.94 -24.32
CA ILE A 1055 -33.81 -65.71 -25.55
C ILE A 1055 -33.22 -64.82 -26.64
N SER A 1056 -32.32 -65.35 -27.47
CA SER A 1056 -31.74 -64.63 -28.61
C SER A 1056 -32.32 -65.14 -29.92
N THR A 1057 -32.91 -64.24 -30.70
CA THR A 1057 -33.60 -64.59 -31.94
C THR A 1057 -33.30 -63.60 -33.07
N ALA A 1058 -33.56 -63.98 -34.32
CA ALA A 1058 -33.36 -63.08 -35.45
C ALA A 1058 -34.38 -61.92 -35.43
N PRO A 1059 -34.05 -60.73 -35.95
CA PRO A 1059 -34.99 -59.62 -36.08
C PRO A 1059 -36.02 -59.92 -37.19
N ALA A 1060 -37.14 -60.53 -36.81
CA ALA A 1060 -38.20 -60.94 -37.72
C ALA A 1060 -39.57 -60.87 -37.03
N VAL A 1061 -40.63 -61.12 -37.81
CA VAL A 1061 -41.99 -61.25 -37.29
C VAL A 1061 -42.22 -62.69 -36.85
N TYR A 1062 -42.63 -62.87 -35.60
CA TYR A 1062 -42.96 -64.16 -35.00
C TYR A 1062 -44.45 -64.23 -34.65
N THR A 1063 -45.08 -65.37 -34.91
CA THR A 1063 -46.42 -65.64 -34.36
C THR A 1063 -46.26 -66.48 -33.11
N ILE A 1064 -46.57 -65.90 -31.95
CA ILE A 1064 -46.45 -66.56 -30.64
C ILE A 1064 -47.82 -66.88 -30.05
N GLU A 1065 -47.89 -67.93 -29.26
CA GLU A 1065 -49.07 -68.36 -28.51
C GLU A 1065 -48.73 -68.36 -27.03
N VAL A 1066 -49.61 -67.76 -26.22
CA VAL A 1066 -49.54 -67.86 -24.76
C VAL A 1066 -50.48 -68.98 -24.32
N THR A 1067 -50.01 -69.88 -23.48
CA THR A 1067 -50.70 -71.09 -23.02
C THR A 1067 -50.54 -71.24 -21.50
N PRO A 1068 -51.42 -71.97 -20.79
CA PRO A 1068 -51.12 -72.43 -19.44
C PRO A 1068 -49.93 -73.39 -19.46
N ALA A 1069 -49.04 -73.26 -18.47
CA ALA A 1069 -47.81 -74.06 -18.39
C ALA A 1069 -48.06 -75.59 -18.29
N ASP A 1070 -49.23 -76.00 -17.79
CA ASP A 1070 -49.61 -77.40 -17.69
C ASP A 1070 -50.33 -77.95 -18.95
N ASP A 1071 -50.71 -77.10 -19.90
CA ASP A 1071 -51.41 -77.49 -21.14
C ASP A 1071 -51.11 -76.56 -22.33
N ASN A 1072 -50.02 -76.85 -23.04
CA ASN A 1072 -49.63 -76.16 -24.29
C ASN A 1072 -50.58 -76.36 -25.48
N SER A 1073 -51.64 -77.18 -25.34
CA SER A 1073 -52.70 -77.27 -26.36
C SER A 1073 -53.81 -76.24 -26.16
N ALA A 1074 -53.89 -75.64 -24.96
CA ALA A 1074 -54.89 -74.65 -24.59
C ALA A 1074 -54.36 -73.22 -24.84
N VAL A 1075 -54.48 -72.73 -26.08
CA VAL A 1075 -54.06 -71.35 -26.42
C VAL A 1075 -54.94 -70.32 -25.71
N ILE A 1076 -54.35 -69.52 -24.82
CA ILE A 1076 -54.97 -68.36 -24.17
C ILE A 1076 -55.20 -67.27 -25.21
N LYS A 1077 -54.11 -66.84 -25.88
CA LYS A 1077 -54.11 -65.84 -26.95
C LYS A 1077 -52.96 -66.07 -27.92
N THR A 1078 -53.16 -65.70 -29.17
CA THR A 1078 -52.13 -65.70 -30.22
C THR A 1078 -51.76 -64.26 -30.56
N TYR A 1079 -50.47 -63.96 -30.75
CA TYR A 1079 -49.98 -62.63 -31.08
C TYR A 1079 -49.01 -62.63 -32.27
N ASN A 1080 -48.98 -61.53 -33.02
CA ASN A 1080 -47.86 -61.16 -33.88
C ASN A 1080 -46.86 -60.32 -33.07
N ALA A 1081 -45.65 -60.86 -32.89
CA ALA A 1081 -44.49 -60.16 -32.36
C ALA A 1081 -43.60 -59.71 -33.52
N ASP A 1082 -43.75 -58.47 -33.97
CA ASP A 1082 -42.86 -57.86 -34.97
C ASP A 1082 -41.59 -57.33 -34.28
N LEU A 1083 -40.50 -58.09 -34.39
CA LEU A 1083 -39.20 -57.72 -33.85
C LEU A 1083 -38.23 -57.22 -34.94
N SER A 1084 -38.73 -56.97 -36.16
CA SER A 1084 -37.87 -56.71 -37.33
C SER A 1084 -37.08 -55.40 -37.24
N SER A 1085 -37.57 -54.41 -36.50
CA SER A 1085 -36.89 -53.13 -36.24
C SER A 1085 -35.93 -53.15 -35.06
N LEU A 1086 -35.89 -54.24 -34.28
CA LEU A 1086 -35.22 -54.27 -32.97
C LEU A 1086 -33.83 -54.90 -33.01
N THR A 1087 -33.17 -54.90 -34.18
CA THR A 1087 -31.85 -55.51 -34.35
C THR A 1087 -30.85 -54.92 -33.36
N GLY A 1088 -30.20 -55.78 -32.58
CA GLY A 1088 -29.22 -55.41 -31.56
C GLY A 1088 -29.83 -54.97 -30.23
N GLN A 1089 -31.16 -54.95 -30.09
CA GLN A 1089 -31.85 -54.54 -28.86
C GLN A 1089 -32.11 -55.73 -27.93
N ALA A 1090 -32.13 -55.42 -26.62
CA ALA A 1090 -32.67 -56.31 -25.60
C ALA A 1090 -34.02 -55.73 -25.12
N ILE A 1091 -35.07 -56.55 -25.04
CA ILE A 1091 -36.42 -56.13 -24.68
C ILE A 1091 -36.99 -56.96 -23.54
N THR A 1092 -37.97 -56.40 -22.84
CA THR A 1092 -38.78 -57.13 -21.86
C THR A 1092 -40.18 -57.32 -22.42
N LEU A 1093 -40.55 -58.55 -22.74
CA LEU A 1093 -41.93 -58.94 -22.95
C LEU A 1093 -42.61 -59.08 -21.60
N PHE A 1094 -43.85 -58.64 -21.46
CA PHE A 1094 -44.57 -58.84 -20.21
C PHE A 1094 -46.05 -59.15 -20.42
N ALA A 1095 -46.53 -60.17 -19.71
CA ALA A 1095 -47.95 -60.46 -19.59
C ALA A 1095 -48.59 -59.44 -18.64
N SER A 1096 -49.73 -58.90 -19.04
CA SER A 1096 -50.36 -57.78 -18.35
C SER A 1096 -51.89 -57.89 -18.37
N GLY A 1097 -52.55 -57.31 -17.36
CA GLY A 1097 -54.00 -57.28 -17.25
C GLY A 1097 -54.62 -58.57 -16.73
N PHE A 1098 -55.94 -58.65 -16.75
CA PHE A 1098 -56.72 -59.75 -16.17
C PHE A 1098 -57.22 -60.74 -17.23
N LEU A 1099 -56.99 -62.03 -17.03
CA LEU A 1099 -57.45 -63.12 -17.90
C LEU A 1099 -58.95 -63.39 -17.73
N THR A 1100 -59.49 -63.30 -16.52
CA THR A 1100 -60.86 -63.73 -16.18
C THR A 1100 -61.83 -62.56 -15.93
N GLY A 1101 -61.94 -61.66 -16.92
CA GLY A 1101 -63.01 -60.65 -16.98
C GLY A 1101 -62.77 -59.36 -16.18
N GLY A 1102 -61.59 -59.17 -15.60
CA GLY A 1102 -61.15 -57.87 -15.05
C GLY A 1102 -60.84 -56.84 -16.14
N GLN A 1103 -60.72 -55.57 -15.74
CA GLN A 1103 -60.25 -54.49 -16.63
C GLN A 1103 -58.97 -53.90 -16.04
N PRO A 1104 -57.92 -53.69 -16.86
CA PRO A 1104 -57.81 -54.00 -18.28
C PRO A 1104 -57.64 -55.51 -18.55
N GLY A 1105 -58.09 -55.98 -19.71
CA GLY A 1105 -58.03 -57.40 -20.08
C GLY A 1105 -56.61 -57.88 -20.42
N PHE A 1106 -56.40 -59.20 -20.36
CA PHE A 1106 -55.10 -59.83 -20.60
C PHE A 1106 -54.50 -59.46 -21.97
N GLN A 1107 -53.26 -59.01 -21.97
CA GLN A 1107 -52.50 -58.62 -23.16
C GLN A 1107 -51.00 -58.85 -22.96
N MET A 1108 -50.28 -59.13 -24.05
CA MET A 1108 -48.82 -59.13 -24.06
C MET A 1108 -48.29 -57.77 -24.51
N TRP A 1109 -47.30 -57.26 -23.79
CA TRP A 1109 -46.66 -55.99 -24.07
C TRP A 1109 -45.15 -56.15 -24.23
N VAL A 1110 -44.54 -55.18 -24.89
CA VAL A 1110 -43.10 -55.03 -25.06
C VAL A 1110 -42.67 -53.75 -24.37
N ALA A 1111 -41.56 -53.80 -23.64
CA ALA A 1111 -40.78 -52.65 -23.22
C ALA A 1111 -39.38 -52.70 -23.85
N GLU A 1112 -39.00 -51.62 -24.54
CA GLU A 1112 -37.67 -51.37 -25.08
C GLU A 1112 -36.80 -50.61 -24.06
N THR A 1113 -35.48 -50.59 -24.24
CA THR A 1113 -34.54 -49.97 -23.29
C THR A 1113 -34.58 -48.44 -23.28
N ASP A 1114 -35.21 -47.83 -24.29
CA ASP A 1114 -35.50 -46.39 -24.39
C ASP A 1114 -36.85 -46.00 -23.76
N GLY A 1115 -37.45 -46.90 -22.97
CA GLY A 1115 -38.72 -46.66 -22.30
C GLY A 1115 -39.95 -46.81 -23.19
N SER A 1116 -39.79 -47.04 -24.50
CA SER A 1116 -40.92 -47.27 -25.41
C SER A 1116 -41.66 -48.55 -25.03
N THR A 1117 -42.98 -48.45 -24.94
CA THR A 1117 -43.86 -49.58 -24.61
C THR A 1117 -45.02 -49.69 -25.58
N TYR A 1118 -45.34 -50.89 -26.02
CA TYR A 1118 -46.49 -51.14 -26.90
C TYR A 1118 -47.04 -52.56 -26.73
N PRO A 1119 -48.34 -52.74 -26.99
CA PRO A 1119 -48.94 -54.06 -26.99
C PRO A 1119 -48.56 -54.84 -28.24
N LEU A 1120 -48.44 -56.16 -28.11
CA LEU A 1120 -48.39 -57.06 -29.26
C LEU A 1120 -49.77 -57.15 -29.92
N GLU A 1121 -49.78 -57.28 -31.25
CA GLU A 1121 -51.02 -57.40 -32.03
C GLU A 1121 -51.63 -58.78 -31.83
N GLU A 1122 -52.82 -58.85 -31.20
CA GLU A 1122 -53.55 -60.10 -31.00
C GLU A 1122 -54.15 -60.62 -32.32
N ILE A 1123 -53.88 -61.87 -32.66
CA ILE A 1123 -54.50 -62.58 -33.77
C ILE A 1123 -55.79 -63.24 -33.26
N VAL A 1124 -56.91 -62.55 -33.44
CA VAL A 1124 -58.23 -63.12 -33.16
C VAL A 1124 -58.59 -64.15 -34.22
N ALA A 1125 -58.69 -65.43 -33.84
CA ALA A 1125 -59.26 -66.46 -34.70
C ALA A 1125 -60.74 -66.12 -34.96
N ALA A 1126 -61.12 -66.01 -36.24
CA ALA A 1126 -62.53 -65.94 -36.63
C ALA A 1126 -63.18 -67.33 -36.45
N ASN A 1127 -63.38 -67.73 -35.19
CA ASN A 1127 -64.21 -68.89 -34.87
C ASN A 1127 -65.68 -68.46 -34.98
N GLU A 1128 -66.33 -68.80 -36.08
CA GLU A 1128 -67.79 -68.75 -36.18
C GLU A 1128 -68.41 -69.88 -35.34
N PRO A 1129 -69.27 -69.60 -34.33
CA PRO A 1129 -70.06 -70.62 -33.65
C PRO A 1129 -71.43 -70.74 -34.34
N GLU A 1130 -71.64 -71.84 -35.07
CA GLU A 1130 -72.76 -72.00 -36.00
C GLU A 1130 -74.08 -72.55 -35.40
N GLN A 1131 -74.28 -72.62 -34.06
CA GLN A 1131 -75.42 -73.38 -33.50
C GLN A 1131 -76.44 -72.66 -32.61
N THR A 1132 -76.18 -71.44 -32.11
CA THR A 1132 -77.18 -70.75 -31.26
C THR A 1132 -78.15 -69.86 -32.05
N LEU A 1133 -77.72 -69.28 -33.18
CA LEU A 1133 -78.53 -68.37 -34.01
C LEU A 1133 -78.48 -68.73 -35.50
N SER A 1134 -79.61 -69.16 -36.06
CA SER A 1134 -79.70 -69.67 -37.44
C SER A 1134 -80.91 -69.10 -38.20
N ALA A 1135 -81.01 -69.41 -39.49
CA ALA A 1135 -82.13 -69.02 -40.35
C ALA A 1135 -82.45 -67.51 -40.36
N LEU A 1136 -81.45 -66.63 -40.13
CA LEU A 1136 -81.65 -65.19 -40.20
C LEU A 1136 -82.13 -64.80 -41.61
N GLN A 1137 -83.30 -64.18 -41.69
CA GLN A 1137 -83.90 -63.67 -42.91
C GLN A 1137 -84.52 -62.31 -42.63
N ILE A 1138 -84.52 -61.46 -43.64
CA ILE A 1138 -85.08 -60.11 -43.55
C ILE A 1138 -86.06 -59.85 -44.70
N SER A 1139 -87.16 -59.15 -44.43
CA SER A 1139 -88.18 -58.84 -45.44
C SER A 1139 -89.04 -57.64 -45.05
N PRO A 1140 -89.50 -56.80 -46.00
CA PRO A 1140 -89.05 -56.73 -47.39
C PRO A 1140 -87.61 -56.18 -47.49
N ASN A 1141 -86.88 -56.54 -48.55
CA ASN A 1141 -85.58 -55.96 -48.89
C ASN A 1141 -85.56 -55.69 -50.41
N PRO A 1142 -85.64 -54.42 -50.87
CA PRO A 1142 -85.54 -53.18 -50.10
C PRO A 1142 -86.70 -52.93 -49.11
N ALA A 1143 -86.39 -52.37 -47.94
CA ALA A 1143 -87.34 -51.98 -46.90
C ALA A 1143 -87.68 -50.49 -46.99
N VAL A 1144 -88.89 -50.09 -46.61
CA VAL A 1144 -89.36 -48.69 -46.65
C VAL A 1144 -89.48 -48.14 -45.23
N ASP A 1145 -90.52 -48.56 -44.50
CA ASP A 1145 -90.80 -48.08 -43.13
C ASP A 1145 -90.51 -49.13 -42.06
N GLU A 1146 -90.54 -50.42 -42.42
CA GLU A 1146 -90.42 -51.54 -41.48
C GLU A 1146 -89.53 -52.65 -42.07
N LEU A 1147 -88.75 -53.30 -41.21
CA LEU A 1147 -88.03 -54.54 -41.53
C LEU A 1147 -88.50 -55.65 -40.60
N TYR A 1148 -88.96 -56.76 -41.17
CA TYR A 1148 -89.22 -57.99 -40.44
C TYR A 1148 -87.98 -58.85 -40.45
N ILE A 1149 -87.58 -59.30 -39.27
CA ILE A 1149 -86.39 -60.10 -39.01
C ILE A 1149 -86.85 -61.44 -38.50
N ARG A 1150 -86.60 -62.50 -39.26
CA ARG A 1150 -86.88 -63.89 -38.87
C ARG A 1150 -85.58 -64.59 -38.51
N PHE A 1151 -85.58 -65.34 -37.44
CA PHE A 1151 -84.40 -66.11 -37.01
C PHE A 1151 -84.85 -67.24 -36.08
N ASP A 1152 -84.03 -68.29 -36.02
CA ASP A 1152 -84.24 -69.45 -35.16
C ASP A 1152 -83.17 -69.47 -34.07
N LEU A 1153 -83.58 -69.74 -32.84
CA LEU A 1153 -82.70 -69.91 -31.68
C LEU A 1153 -82.63 -71.39 -31.27
N GLY A 1154 -81.41 -71.90 -31.10
CA GLY A 1154 -81.15 -73.27 -30.63
C GLY A 1154 -81.40 -73.44 -29.12
N GLU A 1155 -81.32 -72.36 -28.34
CA GLU A 1155 -81.51 -72.36 -26.89
C GLU A 1155 -82.11 -71.03 -26.39
N THR A 1156 -82.39 -70.91 -25.09
CA THR A 1156 -82.98 -69.69 -24.53
C THR A 1156 -81.89 -68.64 -24.25
N VAL A 1157 -81.86 -67.57 -25.04
CA VAL A 1157 -80.82 -66.51 -24.95
C VAL A 1157 -81.42 -65.12 -25.06
N SER A 1158 -80.69 -64.13 -24.54
CA SER A 1158 -80.99 -62.71 -24.79
C SER A 1158 -80.57 -62.35 -26.21
N VAL A 1159 -81.43 -61.63 -26.94
CA VAL A 1159 -81.19 -61.28 -28.33
C VAL A 1159 -81.34 -59.77 -28.52
N ARG A 1160 -80.24 -59.12 -28.86
CA ARG A 1160 -80.19 -57.70 -29.23
C ARG A 1160 -79.91 -57.54 -30.72
N TYR A 1161 -80.18 -56.36 -31.25
CA TYR A 1161 -79.84 -56.02 -32.62
C TYR A 1161 -79.12 -54.67 -32.75
N GLY A 1162 -78.31 -54.57 -33.80
CA GLY A 1162 -77.71 -53.32 -34.25
C GLY A 1162 -77.89 -53.18 -35.76
N VAL A 1163 -78.11 -51.97 -36.25
CA VAL A 1163 -78.08 -51.62 -37.67
C VAL A 1163 -76.92 -50.68 -37.88
N ARG A 1164 -76.00 -51.05 -38.77
CA ARG A 1164 -74.81 -50.27 -39.11
C ARG A 1164 -74.85 -49.78 -40.55
N ASP A 1165 -74.24 -48.63 -40.81
CA ASP A 1165 -74.01 -48.18 -42.19
C ASP A 1165 -72.84 -48.92 -42.84
N VAL A 1166 -72.56 -48.63 -44.12
CA VAL A 1166 -71.45 -49.25 -44.88
C VAL A 1166 -70.04 -48.92 -44.34
N ALA A 1167 -69.91 -47.93 -43.46
CA ALA A 1167 -68.66 -47.58 -42.79
C ALA A 1167 -68.53 -48.24 -41.40
N GLY A 1168 -69.48 -49.10 -41.02
CA GLY A 1168 -69.48 -49.83 -39.74
C GLY A 1168 -70.02 -49.02 -38.56
N ARG A 1169 -70.52 -47.79 -38.78
CA ARG A 1169 -71.06 -46.95 -37.71
C ARG A 1169 -72.43 -47.45 -37.28
N LEU A 1170 -72.66 -47.56 -35.97
CA LEU A 1170 -73.95 -47.95 -35.40
C LEU A 1170 -74.98 -46.84 -35.62
N MET A 1171 -76.05 -47.15 -36.36
CA MET A 1171 -77.10 -46.22 -36.76
C MET A 1171 -78.37 -46.41 -35.93
N MET A 1172 -78.62 -47.63 -35.48
CA MET A 1172 -79.76 -47.99 -34.64
C MET A 1172 -79.39 -49.24 -33.85
N GLU A 1173 -79.90 -49.39 -32.63
CA GLU A 1173 -79.84 -50.63 -31.87
C GLU A 1173 -81.12 -50.83 -31.07
N GLY A 1174 -81.33 -52.04 -30.58
CA GLY A 1174 -82.41 -52.35 -29.66
C GLY A 1174 -82.30 -53.77 -29.12
N ASP A 1175 -83.18 -54.10 -28.19
CA ASP A 1175 -83.21 -55.40 -27.52
C ASP A 1175 -84.57 -56.08 -27.73
N PHE A 1176 -84.55 -57.35 -28.15
CA PHE A 1176 -85.74 -58.19 -28.22
C PHE A 1176 -85.99 -58.96 -26.90
N GLY A 1177 -85.09 -58.81 -25.93
CA GLY A 1177 -85.13 -59.43 -24.62
C GLY A 1177 -84.71 -60.90 -24.65
N LYS A 1178 -85.00 -61.60 -23.55
CA LYS A 1178 -84.73 -63.03 -23.42
C LYS A 1178 -85.79 -63.86 -24.15
N LEU A 1179 -85.37 -64.55 -25.21
CA LEU A 1179 -86.22 -65.37 -26.06
C LEU A 1179 -85.93 -66.86 -25.83
N GLY A 1180 -86.96 -67.70 -25.83
CA GLY A 1180 -86.82 -69.16 -25.71
C GLY A 1180 -86.20 -69.81 -26.96
N ALA A 1181 -85.91 -71.12 -26.92
CA ALA A 1181 -85.54 -71.84 -28.15
C ALA A 1181 -86.73 -71.92 -29.12
N GLY A 1182 -86.52 -71.69 -30.41
CA GLY A 1182 -87.58 -71.72 -31.44
C GLY A 1182 -87.42 -70.66 -32.54
N ALA A 1183 -88.40 -70.60 -33.44
CA ALA A 1183 -88.45 -69.65 -34.55
C ALA A 1183 -89.14 -68.33 -34.16
N PHE A 1184 -88.50 -67.20 -34.42
CA PHE A 1184 -89.00 -65.87 -34.10
C PHE A 1184 -89.18 -65.01 -35.34
N THR A 1185 -90.15 -64.10 -35.30
CA THR A 1185 -90.28 -63.01 -36.26
C THR A 1185 -90.44 -61.72 -35.46
N GLN A 1186 -89.45 -60.85 -35.57
CA GLN A 1186 -89.42 -59.54 -34.91
C GLN A 1186 -89.54 -58.42 -35.94
N ARG A 1187 -90.09 -57.28 -35.52
CA ARG A 1187 -90.28 -56.11 -36.38
C ARG A 1187 -89.48 -54.94 -35.83
N ILE A 1188 -88.73 -54.27 -36.70
CA ILE A 1188 -88.08 -52.99 -36.38
C ILE A 1188 -88.59 -51.89 -37.32
N GLY A 1189 -88.80 -50.69 -36.79
CA GLY A 1189 -89.15 -49.49 -37.57
C GLY A 1189 -87.90 -48.78 -38.07
N LEU A 1190 -87.90 -48.33 -39.33
CA LEU A 1190 -86.75 -47.73 -40.00
C LEU A 1190 -86.90 -46.20 -40.17
N GLU A 1191 -87.76 -45.60 -39.34
CA GLU A 1191 -88.26 -44.23 -39.48
C GLU A 1191 -87.14 -43.17 -39.37
N ASN A 1192 -86.05 -43.54 -38.69
CA ASN A 1192 -84.88 -42.69 -38.47
C ASN A 1192 -83.67 -43.03 -39.35
N LEU A 1193 -83.78 -44.00 -40.27
CA LEU A 1193 -82.69 -44.37 -41.19
C LEU A 1193 -82.86 -43.69 -42.56
N PRO A 1194 -81.86 -42.91 -43.04
CA PRO A 1194 -81.84 -42.38 -44.41
C PRO A 1194 -81.86 -43.49 -45.49
N PRO A 1195 -82.27 -43.20 -46.74
CA PRO A 1195 -82.11 -44.17 -47.84
C PRO A 1195 -80.65 -44.56 -48.04
N GLY A 1196 -80.36 -45.86 -48.12
CA GLY A 1196 -78.99 -46.36 -48.16
C GLY A 1196 -78.88 -47.86 -47.92
N MET A 1197 -77.65 -48.38 -48.03
CA MET A 1197 -77.32 -49.75 -47.68
C MET A 1197 -76.92 -49.82 -46.21
N TYR A 1198 -77.51 -50.77 -45.50
CA TYR A 1198 -77.24 -51.02 -44.08
C TYR A 1198 -76.96 -52.50 -43.84
N GLN A 1199 -76.26 -52.79 -42.76
CA GLN A 1199 -76.03 -54.11 -42.23
C GLN A 1199 -76.81 -54.25 -40.93
N MET A 1200 -77.76 -55.17 -40.90
CA MET A 1200 -78.51 -55.56 -39.71
C MET A 1200 -77.79 -56.71 -39.03
N GLU A 1201 -77.44 -56.54 -37.76
CA GLU A 1201 -76.76 -57.49 -36.90
C GLU A 1201 -77.73 -57.96 -35.81
N LEU A 1202 -77.85 -59.27 -35.64
CA LEU A 1202 -78.49 -59.90 -34.49
C LEU A 1202 -77.40 -60.50 -33.61
N ILE A 1203 -77.41 -60.17 -32.32
CA ILE A 1203 -76.36 -60.55 -31.36
C ILE A 1203 -77.02 -61.26 -30.20
N SER A 1204 -76.50 -62.43 -29.84
CA SER A 1204 -76.78 -63.13 -28.58
C SER A 1204 -75.47 -63.50 -27.88
N ASP A 1205 -75.57 -64.00 -26.65
CA ASP A 1205 -74.42 -64.50 -25.88
C ASP A 1205 -73.72 -65.70 -26.56
N GLY A 1206 -74.40 -66.35 -27.54
CA GLY A 1206 -73.89 -67.50 -28.31
C GLY A 1206 -73.46 -67.18 -29.74
N GLY A 1207 -73.46 -65.91 -30.19
CA GLY A 1207 -72.96 -65.50 -31.50
C GLY A 1207 -73.67 -64.31 -32.15
N MET A 1208 -73.14 -63.85 -33.29
CA MET A 1208 -73.70 -62.75 -34.10
C MET A 1208 -74.01 -63.23 -35.53
N ARG A 1209 -75.13 -62.80 -36.10
CA ARG A 1209 -75.43 -62.93 -37.54
C ARG A 1209 -75.75 -61.58 -38.14
N ALA A 1210 -75.26 -61.33 -39.35
CA ALA A 1210 -75.50 -60.09 -40.06
C ALA A 1210 -76.11 -60.32 -41.45
N LEU A 1211 -77.08 -59.49 -41.83
CA LEU A 1211 -77.61 -59.41 -43.20
C LEU A 1211 -77.67 -57.97 -43.70
N LYS A 1212 -77.31 -57.78 -44.96
CA LYS A 1212 -77.40 -56.47 -45.61
C LYS A 1212 -78.79 -56.23 -46.16
N PHE A 1213 -79.29 -55.01 -45.97
CA PHE A 1213 -80.55 -54.56 -46.52
C PHE A 1213 -80.46 -53.14 -47.03
N ALA A 1214 -81.30 -52.84 -48.02
CA ALA A 1214 -81.44 -51.49 -48.55
C ALA A 1214 -82.67 -50.83 -47.92
N VAL A 1215 -82.53 -49.59 -47.46
CA VAL A 1215 -83.68 -48.71 -47.18
C VAL A 1215 -83.94 -47.87 -48.41
N GLN A 1216 -85.15 -47.98 -48.97
CA GLN A 1216 -85.65 -47.17 -50.08
C GLN A 1216 -86.87 -46.38 -49.61
N ARG A 1217 -86.87 -45.07 -49.82
CA ARG A 1217 -88.04 -44.22 -49.63
C ARG A 1217 -88.45 -43.58 -50.93
#